data_AF-A0A9N7RA36-F1
#
_entry.id   AF-A0A9N7RA36-F1
#
_cell.length_a   1.000
_cell.length_b   1.000
_cell.length_c   1.000
_cell.angle_alpha   90.00
_cell.angle_beta   90.00
_cell.angle_gamma   90.00
#
_symmetry.space_group_name_H-M   'P 1'
#
loop_
_entity.id
_entity.type
_entity.pdbx_description
1 polymer ?
#
loop_
_entity_poly.entity_id
_entity_poly.type
_entity_poly.pdbx_seq_one_letter_code
_entity_poly.pdbx_strand_id
1 'polypeptide(L)'
;MTSSVCPVQSEVINTTKQILRPVNESRKLDYIRAHLDKINKPPVKTIQSLDGDIIDCVLSHEQPAFDHPSLKGQKPLDPPIRPKGHQSKHEIFDENFQQWSSTGEICPENTIPIRRTTEQDMLRAKSIRRFGRRIPKTVRRDSTSNGHEHAVGYVSGDEYYGAKASINVWAPRVASQYEFSLSQIWVIAGSFGVDLNTIEAGWQARHTPELYGDNRPRFFTYWTSDAYQTTGCYNLMCSGFIQTNNRIAIGAAISPTSSYNGGQFDISLLIWKDPKHGNWWLEFGNGVLVGYWPSILFTHLKHGAGMVQFGGETVNSEKSGSHTSTQMGSGHFAEEGFGKASYFRNLQVVDWDNNLIPISNLHVLADHPNCYNVRGGINRVWGHYPEWDEDHPIHFVGHSAGAQVVRVLQQMLADKAFKGYENSSPNWVLSITSLSGAFNGTTRTYLDGMLPEDGMSVKPVSLLQLCRIGVILYDWFDIQWLKNYYNFGFDHFNLSRRKIGIWGLVNCLMGKTGPFASGDWILPDLTIQGSIRLNNRIQTFPNTYYFSYATKRTRKVMGVTIPSGLLGIHPLLFIRVLQMSQWRYPVDIVPPYKGYRDEDWWDNDGALNTISMTHPRFPVEHPSHFVVKDSDCQPLQPGIWYYKIVEGDHILFIVNRERAGVQFDLIYDSIFERCRKHAFRKKPTLPNQVHQ
;
A
#
# COMPACT_ATOMS: atom_id res chain seq x y z
N MET A 1 -66.86 49.21 -28.24
CA MET A 1 -66.18 47.98 -27.78
C MET A 1 -64.96 48.45 -27.00
N THR A 2 -64.82 48.40 -25.66
CA THR A 2 -65.10 47.32 -24.67
C THR A 2 -64.46 45.99 -25.08
N SER A 3 -63.65 45.28 -24.29
CA SER A 3 -63.03 45.52 -22.96
C SER A 3 -61.83 44.53 -22.79
N SER A 4 -61.02 44.41 -21.73
CA SER A 4 -60.91 45.06 -20.40
C SER A 4 -59.54 44.79 -19.74
N VAL A 5 -58.97 45.80 -19.05
CA VAL A 5 -58.51 45.80 -17.62
C VAL A 5 -57.85 44.49 -17.09
N CYS A 6 -56.53 44.41 -16.83
CA CYS A 6 -55.70 45.03 -15.74
C CYS A 6 -55.87 44.37 -14.35
N PRO A 7 -54.96 44.57 -13.36
CA PRO A 7 -53.65 45.28 -13.38
C PRO A 7 -52.45 44.45 -12.85
N VAL A 8 -51.23 44.97 -13.07
CA VAL A 8 -50.06 44.60 -12.26
C VAL A 8 -50.23 45.22 -10.87
N GLN A 9 -50.41 44.40 -9.84
CA GLN A 9 -50.46 44.88 -8.47
C GLN A 9 -49.03 45.08 -7.95
N SER A 10 -48.69 46.32 -7.62
CA SER A 10 -47.45 46.64 -6.93
C SER A 10 -47.48 46.04 -5.52
N GLU A 11 -46.81 44.91 -5.30
CA GLU A 11 -46.52 44.48 -3.93
C GLU A 11 -45.62 45.52 -3.27
N VAL A 12 -46.14 46.11 -2.22
CA VAL A 12 -45.43 47.04 -1.34
C VAL A 12 -44.15 46.37 -0.89
N ILE A 13 -43.00 46.96 -1.20
CA ILE A 13 -41.74 46.61 -0.54
C ILE A 13 -41.96 46.89 0.94
N ASN A 14 -42.32 45.84 1.67
CA ASN A 14 -42.53 45.92 3.09
C ASN A 14 -41.14 46.03 3.71
N THR A 15 -40.63 47.27 3.80
CA THR A 15 -39.43 47.61 4.56
C THR A 15 -39.74 47.44 6.03
N THR A 16 -39.87 46.18 6.46
CA THR A 16 -39.48 45.76 7.80
C THR A 16 -38.03 46.16 7.94
N LYS A 17 -37.83 47.38 8.47
CA LYS A 17 -36.59 47.77 9.12
C LYS A 17 -36.20 46.58 9.98
N GLN A 18 -35.12 45.89 9.60
CA GLN A 18 -34.41 45.07 10.57
C GLN A 18 -34.03 46.04 11.68
N ILE A 19 -34.78 45.97 12.78
CA ILE A 19 -34.39 46.63 14.02
C ILE A 19 -33.12 45.90 14.41
N LEU A 20 -31.97 46.43 13.97
CA LEU A 20 -30.68 46.15 14.56
C LEU A 20 -30.90 46.29 16.07
N ARG A 21 -30.81 45.16 16.77
CA ARG A 21 -30.87 45.11 18.23
C ARG A 21 -29.42 44.96 18.70
N PRO A 22 -28.59 46.03 18.65
CA PRO A 22 -27.17 45.92 18.98
C PRO A 22 -26.95 45.35 20.39
N VAL A 23 -27.89 45.57 21.32
CA VAL A 23 -27.88 44.99 22.67
C VAL A 23 -28.02 43.46 22.69
N ASN A 24 -28.79 42.88 21.78
CA ASN A 24 -28.90 41.41 21.67
C ASN A 24 -27.69 40.80 20.97
N GLU A 25 -27.11 41.52 20.01
CA GLU A 25 -25.88 41.09 19.34
C GLU A 25 -24.66 41.20 20.25
N SER A 26 -24.51 42.30 21.03
CA SER A 26 -23.49 42.40 22.09
C SER A 26 -23.63 41.24 23.07
N ARG A 27 -24.81 41.00 23.65
CA ARG A 27 -25.01 39.89 24.59
C ARG A 27 -24.67 38.52 24.00
N LYS A 28 -24.90 38.31 22.70
CA LYS A 28 -24.49 37.08 22.00
C LYS A 28 -22.97 37.00 21.86
N LEU A 29 -22.30 38.10 21.50
CA LEU A 29 -20.84 38.18 21.37
C LEU A 29 -20.14 38.02 22.73
N ASP A 30 -20.66 38.67 23.78
CA ASP A 30 -20.16 38.56 25.16
C ASP A 30 -20.28 37.11 25.67
N TYR A 31 -21.38 36.42 25.36
CA TYR A 31 -21.56 35.00 25.65
C TYR A 31 -20.61 34.10 24.84
N ILE A 32 -20.34 34.43 23.56
CA ILE A 32 -19.37 33.70 22.74
C ILE A 32 -17.95 33.86 23.31
N ARG A 33 -17.52 35.08 23.66
CA ARG A 33 -16.21 35.33 24.27
C ARG A 33 -16.03 34.55 25.57
N ALA A 34 -16.99 34.65 26.49
CA ALA A 34 -16.97 33.86 27.73
C ALA A 34 -16.97 32.32 27.51
N HIS A 35 -17.44 31.84 26.37
CA HIS A 35 -17.36 30.42 26.00
C HIS A 35 -16.00 30.06 25.37
N LEU A 36 -15.45 30.94 24.53
CA LEU A 36 -14.11 30.80 23.95
C LEU A 36 -13.02 30.81 25.03
N ASP A 37 -13.11 31.73 26.00
CA ASP A 37 -12.17 31.84 27.13
C ASP A 37 -12.18 30.57 28.02
N LYS A 38 -13.25 29.76 27.94
CA LYS A 38 -13.36 28.48 28.63
C LYS A 38 -12.72 27.31 27.85
N ILE A 39 -12.94 27.28 26.53
CA ILE A 39 -12.47 26.20 25.63
C ILE A 39 -11.00 26.39 25.27
N ASN A 40 -10.62 27.58 24.83
CA ASN A 40 -9.25 27.91 24.46
C ASN A 40 -8.43 28.16 25.72
N LYS A 41 -7.58 27.20 26.09
CA LYS A 41 -6.65 27.31 27.21
C LYS A 41 -5.47 28.24 26.84
N PRO A 42 -4.82 28.89 27.82
CA PRO A 42 -3.69 29.78 27.54
C PRO A 42 -2.53 29.02 26.84
N PRO A 43 -2.07 29.46 25.66
CA PRO A 43 -0.95 28.83 24.96
C PRO A 43 0.41 29.27 25.51
N VAL A 44 1.36 28.33 25.56
CA VAL A 44 2.79 28.61 25.76
C VAL A 44 3.45 29.06 24.44
N LYS A 45 2.98 28.50 23.32
CA LYS A 45 3.39 28.84 21.95
C LYS A 45 2.17 28.74 21.04
N THR A 46 2.05 29.65 20.08
CA THR A 46 1.03 29.57 19.02
C THR A 46 1.75 29.40 17.68
N ILE A 47 1.30 28.45 16.87
CA ILE A 47 1.82 28.15 15.53
C ILE A 47 0.71 28.50 14.53
N GLN A 48 1.04 29.29 13.50
CA GLN A 48 0.14 29.52 12.36
C GLN A 48 0.49 28.54 11.25
N SER A 49 -0.51 27.79 10.81
CA SER A 49 -0.37 26.80 9.74
C SER A 49 -0.68 27.42 8.38
N LEU A 50 -0.05 26.89 7.32
CA LEU A 50 -0.24 27.34 5.92
C LEU A 50 -1.69 27.20 5.43
N ASP A 51 -2.49 26.37 6.10
CA ASP A 51 -3.91 26.16 5.82
C ASP A 51 -4.83 27.22 6.46
N GLY A 52 -4.30 28.11 7.30
CA GLY A 52 -5.04 29.11 8.07
C GLY A 52 -5.44 28.66 9.47
N ASP A 53 -5.17 27.41 9.87
CA ASP A 53 -5.38 26.98 11.26
C ASP A 53 -4.38 27.65 12.21
N ILE A 54 -4.85 27.91 13.44
CA ILE A 54 -4.03 28.36 14.56
C ILE A 54 -3.93 27.19 15.55
N ILE A 55 -2.71 26.70 15.78
CA ILE A 55 -2.42 25.61 16.71
C ILE A 55 -1.80 26.21 17.98
N ASP A 56 -2.45 25.98 19.11
CA ASP A 56 -2.02 26.42 20.43
C ASP A 56 -1.36 25.27 21.19
N CYS A 57 -0.10 25.44 21.54
CA CYS A 57 0.65 24.53 22.40
C CYS A 57 0.30 24.82 23.87
N VAL A 58 -0.62 24.03 24.43
CA VAL A 58 -1.14 24.19 25.80
C VAL A 58 -0.39 23.25 26.74
N LEU A 59 -0.13 23.65 27.99
CA LEU A 59 0.49 22.78 28.99
C LEU A 59 -0.33 21.49 29.18
N SER A 60 0.34 20.33 29.18
CA SER A 60 -0.31 19.03 29.15
C SER A 60 -1.27 18.77 30.32
N HIS A 61 -1.07 19.44 31.46
CA HIS A 61 -1.91 19.35 32.66
C HIS A 61 -3.04 20.40 32.73
N GLU A 62 -3.09 21.35 31.80
CA GLU A 62 -4.13 22.40 31.70
C GLU A 62 -5.16 22.11 30.59
N GLN A 63 -4.99 20.99 29.87
CA GLN A 63 -5.83 20.62 28.74
C GLN A 63 -7.33 20.48 29.11
N PRO A 64 -8.27 20.68 28.15
CA PRO A 64 -9.71 20.60 28.39
C PRO A 64 -10.21 19.28 29.02
N ALA A 65 -9.46 18.19 28.91
CA ALA A 65 -9.77 16.92 29.56
C ALA A 65 -9.97 17.05 31.09
N PHE A 66 -9.17 17.90 31.75
CA PHE A 66 -9.17 18.06 33.20
C PHE A 66 -10.25 19.02 33.74
N ASP A 67 -11.06 19.62 32.85
CA ASP A 67 -12.32 20.26 33.24
C ASP A 67 -13.38 19.24 33.69
N HIS A 68 -13.20 17.94 33.39
CA HIS A 68 -14.11 16.89 33.86
C HIS A 68 -13.99 16.68 35.38
N PRO A 69 -15.09 16.68 36.16
CA PRO A 69 -15.02 16.52 37.62
C PRO A 69 -14.23 15.28 38.07
N SER A 70 -14.40 14.14 37.38
CA SER A 70 -13.73 12.87 37.74
C SER A 70 -12.27 12.76 37.27
N LEU A 71 -11.77 13.70 36.45
CA LEU A 71 -10.40 13.69 35.92
C LEU A 71 -9.53 14.83 36.49
N LYS A 72 -10.16 15.86 37.07
CA LYS A 72 -9.49 17.06 37.58
C LYS A 72 -8.37 16.70 38.57
N GLY A 73 -7.17 17.22 38.31
CA GLY A 73 -5.98 17.02 39.15
C GLY A 73 -5.21 15.71 38.90
N GLN A 74 -5.65 14.87 37.97
CA GLN A 74 -4.85 13.74 37.50
C GLN A 74 -3.72 14.21 36.58
N LYS A 75 -2.61 13.46 36.55
CA LYS A 75 -1.57 13.62 35.54
C LYS A 75 -1.80 12.64 34.38
N PRO A 76 -1.34 12.95 33.16
CA PRO A 76 -1.26 11.96 32.09
C PRO A 76 -0.53 10.69 32.55
N LEU A 77 -1.05 9.52 32.18
CA LEU A 77 -0.45 8.23 32.50
C LEU A 77 0.81 7.95 31.69
N ASP A 78 1.68 7.09 32.26
CA ASP A 78 2.81 6.51 31.55
C ASP A 78 2.37 5.72 30.29
N PRO A 79 3.26 5.52 29.30
CA PRO A 79 2.94 4.79 28.07
C PRO A 79 2.38 3.37 28.34
N PRO A 80 1.33 2.96 27.59
CA PRO A 80 0.68 1.65 27.74
C PRO A 80 1.54 0.50 27.24
N ILE A 81 1.16 -0.73 27.58
CA ILE A 81 1.68 -1.90 26.87
C ILE A 81 1.00 -1.98 25.50
N ARG A 82 1.79 -1.92 24.42
CA ARG A 82 1.32 -2.17 23.05
C ARG A 82 0.95 -3.66 22.84
N PRO A 83 0.00 -3.97 21.95
CA PRO A 83 -0.35 -5.35 21.63
C PRO A 83 0.83 -6.17 21.08
N LYS A 84 0.92 -7.45 21.47
CA LYS A 84 1.87 -8.41 20.91
C LYS A 84 1.64 -8.55 19.40
N GLY A 85 2.72 -8.60 18.63
CA GLY A 85 2.66 -8.60 17.16
C GLY A 85 2.60 -7.20 16.53
N HIS A 86 2.46 -6.13 17.32
CA HIS A 86 2.68 -4.77 16.83
C HIS A 86 4.17 -4.57 16.48
N GLN A 87 4.51 -4.63 15.19
CA GLN A 87 5.81 -4.20 14.68
C GLN A 87 5.78 -2.70 14.42
N SER A 88 6.19 -1.89 15.40
CA SER A 88 6.60 -0.52 15.11
C SER A 88 7.90 -0.60 14.32
N LYS A 89 7.94 -0.13 13.07
CA LYS A 89 9.24 -0.01 12.39
C LYS A 89 10.07 0.98 13.20
N HIS A 90 11.24 0.57 13.67
CA HIS A 90 12.07 1.40 14.55
C HIS A 90 12.59 2.68 13.86
N GLU A 91 12.47 2.76 12.54
CA GLU A 91 12.54 4.00 11.78
C GLU A 91 11.22 4.77 11.99
N ILE A 92 11.23 5.68 12.97
CA ILE A 92 10.29 6.79 13.03
C ILE A 92 10.66 7.72 11.87
N PHE A 93 10.19 7.41 10.67
CA PHE A 93 10.11 8.41 9.61
C PHE A 93 9.21 9.54 10.12
N ASP A 94 9.70 10.78 10.06
CA ASP A 94 8.91 11.99 10.29
C ASP A 94 7.92 12.19 9.11
N GLU A 95 6.96 11.27 9.00
CA GLU A 95 5.82 11.41 8.12
C GLU A 95 4.92 12.50 8.71
N ASN A 96 5.11 13.73 8.23
CA ASN A 96 4.28 14.89 8.55
C ASN A 96 2.91 14.75 7.90
N PHE A 97 2.03 13.93 8.51
CA PHE A 97 0.66 13.70 8.05
C PHE A 97 -0.27 14.91 8.19
N GLN A 98 0.18 16.02 8.80
CA GLN A 98 -0.66 17.18 9.09
C GLN A 98 -0.03 18.47 8.55
N GLN A 99 -0.85 19.34 7.95
CA GLN A 99 -0.36 20.51 7.23
C GLN A 99 0.39 21.50 8.15
N TRP A 100 0.05 21.58 9.43
CA TRP A 100 0.66 22.51 10.39
C TRP A 100 2.11 22.21 10.75
N SER A 101 2.56 20.96 10.63
CA SER A 101 3.96 20.58 10.88
C SER A 101 4.82 20.59 9.61
N SER A 102 4.24 20.91 8.44
CA SER A 102 4.95 20.92 7.15
C SER A 102 6.12 21.92 7.08
N THR A 103 6.11 22.96 7.91
CA THR A 103 7.20 23.95 8.06
C THR A 103 8.31 23.50 9.02
N GLY A 104 8.20 22.32 9.64
CA GLY A 104 9.09 21.85 10.71
C GLY A 104 8.74 22.41 12.10
N GLU A 105 7.64 23.15 12.24
CA GLU A 105 7.16 23.67 13.52
C GLU A 105 6.59 22.57 14.41
N ILE A 106 7.03 22.53 15.67
CA ILE A 106 6.62 21.53 16.68
C ILE A 106 6.29 22.25 18.00
N CYS A 107 5.36 21.69 18.78
CA CYS A 107 5.05 22.17 20.12
C CYS A 107 6.12 21.73 21.15
N PRO A 108 6.47 22.57 22.15
CA PRO A 108 7.45 22.22 23.18
C PRO A 108 7.13 20.92 23.95
N GLU A 109 8.14 20.30 24.55
CA GLU A 109 7.92 19.19 25.47
C GLU A 109 6.98 19.59 26.62
N ASN A 110 6.22 18.62 27.14
CA ASN A 110 5.17 18.83 28.15
C ASN A 110 4.00 19.74 27.72
N THR A 111 3.88 20.06 26.43
CA THR A 111 2.69 20.71 25.85
C THR A 111 1.95 19.78 24.87
N ILE A 112 0.70 20.11 24.56
CA ILE A 112 -0.11 19.43 23.54
C ILE A 112 -0.61 20.46 22.50
N PRO A 113 -0.59 20.16 21.20
CA PRO A 113 -1.18 21.02 20.17
C PRO A 113 -2.71 20.92 20.16
N ILE A 114 -3.38 22.03 20.37
CA ILE A 114 -4.84 22.17 20.28
C ILE A 114 -5.16 23.16 19.15
N ARG A 115 -6.03 22.78 18.20
CA ARG A 115 -6.53 23.75 17.21
C ARG A 115 -7.46 24.76 17.90
N ARG A 116 -7.09 26.05 17.85
CA ARG A 116 -7.87 27.15 18.45
C ARG A 116 -9.27 27.21 17.85
N THR A 117 -10.29 27.34 18.70
CA THR A 117 -11.66 27.65 18.25
C THR A 117 -11.80 29.16 18.10
N THR A 118 -12.33 29.64 16.98
CA THR A 118 -12.48 31.08 16.70
C THR A 118 -13.90 31.59 16.98
N GLU A 119 -14.05 32.91 17.11
CA GLU A 119 -15.37 33.56 17.20
C GLU A 119 -16.24 33.26 15.97
N GLN A 120 -15.63 33.14 14.79
CA GLN A 120 -16.33 32.75 13.57
C GLN A 120 -16.85 31.31 13.63
N ASP A 121 -16.13 30.38 14.25
CA ASP A 121 -16.58 28.99 14.45
C ASP A 121 -17.84 28.96 15.34
N MET A 122 -17.82 29.71 16.44
CA MET A 122 -18.95 29.86 17.36
C MET A 122 -20.16 30.55 16.72
N LEU A 123 -19.94 31.58 15.89
CA LEU A 123 -21.01 32.31 15.20
C LEU A 123 -21.72 31.45 14.15
N ARG A 124 -20.99 30.51 13.53
CA ARG A 124 -21.52 29.58 12.52
C ARG A 124 -22.36 28.48 13.15
N ALA A 125 -22.09 28.09 14.40
CA ALA A 125 -22.79 27.01 15.11
C ALA A 125 -24.27 27.29 15.42
N LYS A 126 -25.12 26.28 15.22
CA LYS A 126 -26.57 26.34 15.55
C LYS A 126 -26.88 26.51 17.04
N SER A 127 -25.98 26.08 17.93
CA SER A 127 -26.11 26.25 19.37
C SER A 127 -24.75 26.32 20.04
N ILE A 128 -24.39 27.51 20.54
CA ILE A 128 -23.13 27.74 21.27
C ILE A 128 -23.03 26.79 22.49
N ARG A 129 -24.12 26.58 23.23
CA ARG A 129 -24.17 25.68 24.41
C ARG A 129 -23.98 24.20 24.07
N ARG A 130 -24.16 23.78 22.81
CA ARG A 130 -23.97 22.39 22.34
C ARG A 130 -22.84 22.28 21.30
N PHE A 131 -21.96 23.28 21.20
CA PHE A 131 -20.81 23.23 20.30
C PHE A 131 -19.97 21.98 20.56
N GLY A 132 -19.51 21.33 19.49
CA GLY A 132 -18.77 20.06 19.56
C GLY A 132 -19.57 18.80 19.94
N ARG A 133 -20.87 18.90 20.27
CA ARG A 133 -21.74 17.73 20.53
C ARG A 133 -22.63 17.41 19.33
N ARG A 134 -22.95 16.13 19.10
CA ARG A 134 -23.94 15.70 18.10
C ARG A 134 -25.32 16.28 18.51
N ILE A 135 -26.05 16.87 17.57
CA ILE A 135 -27.38 17.45 17.83
C ILE A 135 -28.45 16.37 17.63
N PRO A 136 -29.25 16.01 18.64
CA PRO A 136 -30.41 15.15 18.43
C PRO A 136 -31.44 15.89 17.55
N LYS A 137 -31.69 15.38 16.34
CA LYS A 137 -32.84 15.82 15.53
C LYS A 137 -34.10 15.16 16.09
N THR A 138 -35.20 15.90 16.15
CA THR A 138 -36.53 15.32 16.43
C THR A 138 -36.94 14.40 15.29
N VAL A 139 -37.19 13.14 15.63
CA VAL A 139 -37.50 12.03 14.72
C VAL A 139 -38.79 12.30 13.93
N ARG A 140 -38.73 12.22 12.59
CA ARG A 140 -39.88 11.78 11.78
C ARG A 140 -39.82 10.26 11.72
N ARG A 141 -40.94 9.60 12.02
CA ARG A 141 -40.97 8.18 12.44
C ARG A 141 -40.84 7.16 11.30
N ASP A 142 -40.70 7.65 10.06
CA ASP A 142 -40.93 6.86 8.83
C ASP A 142 -39.69 6.67 7.96
N SER A 143 -38.50 7.17 8.35
CA SER A 143 -37.24 6.91 7.64
C SER A 143 -36.31 6.03 8.47
N THR A 144 -35.93 4.86 7.93
CA THR A 144 -35.13 3.82 8.62
C THR A 144 -33.68 4.21 8.88
N SER A 145 -33.21 5.33 8.32
CA SER A 145 -32.04 6.05 8.82
C SER A 145 -32.37 7.53 9.02
N ASN A 146 -31.62 8.22 9.89
CA ASN A 146 -31.80 9.66 10.18
C ASN A 146 -31.20 10.58 9.07
N GLY A 147 -31.20 10.12 7.82
CA GLY A 147 -30.42 10.68 6.71
C GLY A 147 -28.92 10.36 6.82
N HIS A 148 -28.56 9.30 7.54
CA HIS A 148 -27.19 8.79 7.66
C HIS A 148 -27.06 7.52 6.83
N GLU A 149 -25.99 7.40 6.06
CA GLU A 149 -25.78 6.32 5.09
C GLU A 149 -24.39 5.74 5.29
N HIS A 150 -24.30 4.42 5.45
CA HIS A 150 -23.06 3.74 5.80
C HIS A 150 -22.64 2.75 4.70
N ALA A 151 -21.34 2.62 4.49
CA ALA A 151 -20.72 1.51 3.78
C ALA A 151 -19.53 1.01 4.59
N VAL A 152 -19.69 -0.14 5.25
CA VAL A 152 -18.79 -0.64 6.30
C VAL A 152 -18.47 -2.12 6.15
N GLY A 153 -17.24 -2.49 6.52
CA GLY A 153 -16.89 -3.85 6.93
C GLY A 153 -16.91 -3.95 8.46
N TYR A 154 -17.45 -5.03 9.01
CA TYR A 154 -17.57 -5.21 10.46
C TYR A 154 -17.24 -6.65 10.90
N VAL A 155 -16.89 -6.76 12.19
CA VAL A 155 -16.75 -8.03 12.92
C VAL A 155 -17.55 -7.96 14.21
N SER A 156 -18.19 -9.07 14.58
CA SER A 156 -19.12 -9.18 15.71
C SER A 156 -19.22 -10.63 16.16
N GLY A 157 -19.47 -10.84 17.46
CA GLY A 157 -19.72 -12.17 18.03
C GLY A 157 -18.68 -12.62 19.05
N ASP A 158 -17.49 -12.03 19.01
CA ASP A 158 -16.44 -12.18 20.04
C ASP A 158 -16.30 -10.90 20.87
N GLU A 159 -15.52 -10.96 21.96
CA GLU A 159 -15.11 -9.78 22.72
C GLU A 159 -13.78 -9.23 22.19
N TYR A 160 -13.81 -8.03 21.63
CA TYR A 160 -12.66 -7.33 21.05
C TYR A 160 -12.10 -6.28 22.01
N TYR A 161 -10.78 -6.24 22.15
CA TYR A 161 -10.06 -5.33 23.03
C TYR A 161 -9.34 -4.20 22.27
N GLY A 162 -9.61 -4.10 20.96
CA GLY A 162 -9.00 -3.10 20.09
C GLY A 162 -9.16 -3.40 18.61
N ALA A 163 -8.77 -2.43 17.78
CA ALA A 163 -8.90 -2.41 16.33
C ALA A 163 -7.74 -1.63 15.71
N LYS A 164 -7.18 -2.13 14.61
CA LYS A 164 -6.18 -1.44 13.80
C LYS A 164 -6.57 -1.50 12.33
N ALA A 165 -6.38 -0.38 11.63
CA ALA A 165 -6.49 -0.31 10.17
C ALA A 165 -5.53 0.73 9.60
N SER A 166 -5.24 0.62 8.30
CA SER A 166 -4.72 1.72 7.49
C SER A 166 -5.87 2.27 6.64
N ILE A 167 -6.19 3.55 6.81
CA ILE A 167 -7.36 4.23 6.23
C ILE A 167 -6.88 5.18 5.13
N ASN A 168 -7.33 4.95 3.91
CA ASN A 168 -7.00 5.78 2.76
C ASN A 168 -7.67 7.16 2.86
N VAL A 169 -6.92 8.24 2.61
CA VAL A 169 -7.36 9.63 2.83
C VAL A 169 -7.70 10.28 1.50
N TRP A 170 -8.91 10.84 1.39
CA TRP A 170 -9.41 11.57 0.22
C TRP A 170 -9.99 12.92 0.62
N ALA A 171 -10.19 13.81 -0.36
CA ALA A 171 -10.91 15.07 -0.19
C ALA A 171 -12.26 15.02 -0.94
N PRO A 172 -13.27 14.27 -0.42
CA PRO A 172 -14.55 14.10 -1.11
C PRO A 172 -15.33 15.42 -1.23
N ARG A 173 -16.02 15.58 -2.36
CA ARG A 173 -17.00 16.66 -2.54
C ARG A 173 -18.22 16.38 -1.68
N VAL A 174 -18.45 17.21 -0.68
CA VAL A 174 -19.70 17.26 0.09
C VAL A 174 -20.62 18.32 -0.54
N ALA A 175 -21.86 17.97 -0.86
CA ALA A 175 -22.74 18.78 -1.73
C ALA A 175 -23.54 19.87 -0.98
N SER A 176 -23.85 19.66 0.29
CA SER A 176 -24.71 20.55 1.09
C SER A 176 -24.04 20.94 2.39
N GLN A 177 -24.18 22.21 2.79
CA GLN A 177 -23.58 22.74 4.02
C GLN A 177 -24.02 22.04 5.33
N TYR A 178 -25.00 21.14 5.31
CA TYR A 178 -25.43 20.35 6.48
C TYR A 178 -25.00 18.89 6.44
N GLU A 179 -24.16 18.54 5.46
CA GLU A 179 -23.70 17.17 5.20
C GLU A 179 -22.21 17.04 5.55
N PHE A 180 -21.78 15.79 5.69
CA PHE A 180 -20.40 15.40 5.93
C PHE A 180 -20.12 14.04 5.29
N SER A 181 -18.82 13.73 5.20
CA SER A 181 -18.29 12.44 4.77
C SER A 181 -17.18 12.04 5.74
N LEU A 182 -17.32 10.86 6.37
CA LEU A 182 -16.35 10.29 7.31
C LEU A 182 -15.70 9.06 6.72
N SER A 183 -14.49 8.75 7.18
CA SER A 183 -13.87 7.43 7.05
C SER A 183 -13.18 7.09 8.36
N GLN A 184 -13.64 6.06 9.07
CA GLN A 184 -13.24 5.81 10.45
C GLN A 184 -13.28 4.35 10.90
N ILE A 185 -12.72 4.11 12.08
CA ILE A 185 -12.87 2.90 12.89
C ILE A 185 -13.89 3.19 13.99
N TRP A 186 -14.89 2.32 14.16
CA TRP A 186 -15.77 2.30 15.32
C TRP A 186 -15.44 1.11 16.21
N VAL A 187 -15.27 1.37 17.51
CA VAL A 187 -15.20 0.35 18.57
C VAL A 187 -16.47 0.46 19.40
N ILE A 188 -17.30 -0.59 19.42
CA ILE A 188 -18.71 -0.52 19.83
C ILE A 188 -19.03 -1.56 20.92
N ALA A 189 -19.77 -1.14 21.95
CA ALA A 189 -20.39 -2.03 22.94
C ALA A 189 -21.78 -1.53 23.38
N GLY A 190 -22.62 -2.43 23.90
CA GLY A 190 -24.01 -2.12 24.25
C GLY A 190 -24.98 -2.20 23.08
N SER A 191 -26.22 -1.71 23.27
CA SER A 191 -27.32 -1.85 22.32
C SER A 191 -27.62 -0.54 21.57
N PHE A 192 -27.77 -0.64 20.25
CA PHE A 192 -28.14 0.50 19.40
C PHE A 192 -29.45 1.16 19.88
N GLY A 193 -29.42 2.49 20.03
CA GLY A 193 -30.58 3.29 20.43
C GLY A 193 -30.95 3.26 21.92
N VAL A 194 -30.25 2.50 22.76
CA VAL A 194 -30.52 2.42 24.22
C VAL A 194 -29.32 2.91 25.03
N ASP A 195 -28.22 2.15 25.03
CA ASP A 195 -27.08 2.31 25.94
C ASP A 195 -25.72 2.18 25.24
N LEU A 196 -25.72 2.30 23.91
CA LEU A 196 -24.54 2.19 23.05
C LEU A 196 -23.37 3.06 23.52
N ASN A 197 -22.21 2.44 23.66
CA ASN A 197 -20.92 3.08 23.86
C ASN A 197 -20.13 3.00 22.54
N THR A 198 -19.60 4.12 22.06
CA THR A 198 -18.68 4.13 20.90
C THR A 198 -17.40 4.89 21.21
N ILE A 199 -16.31 4.41 20.63
CA ILE A 199 -15.06 5.14 20.41
C ILE A 199 -14.80 5.17 18.91
N GLU A 200 -14.51 6.34 18.40
CA GLU A 200 -14.44 6.67 16.97
C GLU A 200 -13.17 7.46 16.67
N ALA A 201 -12.39 7.00 15.69
CA ALA A 201 -11.24 7.75 15.19
C ALA A 201 -11.06 7.52 13.68
N GLY A 202 -10.73 8.60 12.95
CA GLY A 202 -10.65 8.59 11.51
C GLY A 202 -10.39 9.97 10.93
N TRP A 203 -10.75 10.17 9.67
CA TRP A 203 -10.76 11.48 9.04
C TRP A 203 -12.16 11.88 8.61
N GLN A 204 -12.45 13.19 8.63
CA GLN A 204 -13.72 13.74 8.19
C GLN A 204 -13.55 14.95 7.29
N ALA A 205 -14.37 15.01 6.25
CA ALA A 205 -14.58 16.19 5.43
C ALA A 205 -16.03 16.67 5.60
N ARG A 206 -16.23 17.98 5.74
CA ARG A 206 -17.57 18.59 5.89
C ARG A 206 -17.68 19.78 4.96
N HIS A 207 -18.86 20.04 4.40
CA HIS A 207 -19.15 21.37 3.82
C HIS A 207 -19.65 22.35 4.91
N THR A 208 -19.91 21.86 6.12
CA THR A 208 -20.47 22.65 7.22
C THR A 208 -19.45 23.66 7.76
N PRO A 209 -19.74 24.97 7.72
CA PRO A 209 -18.90 25.95 8.39
C PRO A 209 -18.89 25.75 9.92
N GLU A 210 -19.90 25.09 10.48
CA GLU A 210 -20.13 24.96 11.94
C GLU A 210 -18.96 24.38 12.76
N LEU A 211 -17.99 23.66 12.18
CA LEU A 211 -16.85 23.09 12.94
C LEU A 211 -15.48 23.64 12.51
N TYR A 212 -15.19 23.62 11.20
CA TYR A 212 -13.83 23.87 10.68
C TYR A 212 -13.73 25.05 9.72
N GLY A 213 -14.80 25.39 9.00
CA GLY A 213 -14.79 26.48 8.01
C GLY A 213 -14.19 26.10 6.65
N ASP A 214 -13.75 24.85 6.45
CA ASP A 214 -13.25 24.32 5.19
C ASP A 214 -13.77 22.89 4.92
N ASN A 215 -13.47 22.40 3.72
CA ASN A 215 -13.87 21.07 3.24
C ASN A 215 -12.69 20.07 3.22
N ARG A 216 -11.59 20.35 3.93
CA ARG A 216 -10.40 19.49 3.93
C ARG A 216 -10.61 18.26 4.81
N PRO A 217 -10.04 17.09 4.48
CA PRO A 217 -10.05 15.95 5.39
C PRO A 217 -9.23 16.29 6.62
N ARG A 218 -9.88 16.25 7.79
CA ARG A 218 -9.30 16.57 9.09
C ARG A 218 -9.32 15.33 9.98
N PHE A 219 -8.20 15.07 10.65
CA PHE A 219 -8.13 13.98 11.63
C PHE A 219 -9.08 14.30 12.79
N PHE A 220 -9.91 13.34 13.20
CA PHE A 220 -10.86 13.56 14.27
C PHE A 220 -10.99 12.35 15.20
N THR A 221 -11.49 12.64 16.39
CA THR A 221 -11.96 11.64 17.34
C THR A 221 -13.37 11.96 17.79
N TYR A 222 -14.13 10.93 18.11
CA TYR A 222 -15.42 11.04 18.78
C TYR A 222 -15.57 9.90 19.80
N TRP A 223 -16.43 10.09 20.79
CA TRP A 223 -16.84 9.04 21.73
C TRP A 223 -18.23 9.35 22.25
N THR A 224 -18.98 8.35 22.72
CA THR A 224 -20.22 8.51 23.50
C THR A 224 -20.41 7.32 24.45
N SER A 225 -21.16 7.50 25.52
CA SER A 225 -21.53 6.47 26.49
C SER A 225 -23.04 6.26 26.64
N ASP A 226 -23.86 6.96 25.84
CA ASP A 226 -25.33 7.00 25.97
C ASP A 226 -26.07 7.02 24.63
N ALA A 227 -25.55 6.30 23.63
CA ALA A 227 -26.12 6.25 22.27
C ALA A 227 -26.33 7.64 21.62
N TYR A 228 -25.34 8.53 21.78
CA TYR A 228 -25.33 9.89 21.22
C TYR A 228 -26.45 10.82 21.75
N GLN A 229 -27.05 10.52 22.91
CA GLN A 229 -28.17 11.30 23.45
C GLN A 229 -27.72 12.60 24.14
N THR A 230 -26.82 12.50 25.11
CA THR A 230 -26.38 13.62 25.96
C THR A 230 -24.87 13.67 26.18
N THR A 231 -24.21 12.50 26.14
CA THR A 231 -22.76 12.34 26.31
C THR A 231 -22.05 12.21 24.96
N GLY A 232 -20.77 12.58 24.99
CA GLY A 232 -19.90 12.50 23.82
C GLY A 232 -19.56 13.85 23.21
N CYS A 233 -18.43 13.88 22.49
CA CYS A 233 -17.90 15.11 21.91
C CYS A 233 -16.86 14.84 20.82
N TYR A 234 -16.77 15.76 19.87
CA TYR A 234 -15.71 15.81 18.87
C TYR A 234 -14.40 16.37 19.45
N ASN A 235 -13.30 15.67 19.20
CA ASN A 235 -11.93 16.10 19.49
C ASN A 235 -11.76 16.51 20.98
N LEU A 236 -11.03 17.60 21.23
CA LEU A 236 -10.82 18.19 22.57
C LEU A 236 -11.87 19.27 22.94
N MET A 237 -12.97 19.40 22.19
CA MET A 237 -13.96 20.48 22.44
C MET A 237 -14.80 20.25 23.71
N CYS A 238 -14.73 19.06 24.30
CA CYS A 238 -15.26 18.76 25.61
C CYS A 238 -14.28 17.85 26.36
N SER A 239 -14.38 17.87 27.68
CA SER A 239 -13.57 17.02 28.56
C SER A 239 -13.89 15.53 28.37
N GLY A 240 -12.88 14.69 28.08
CA GLY A 240 -13.04 13.23 28.02
C GLY A 240 -11.87 12.48 27.38
N PHE A 241 -11.20 13.04 26.38
CA PHE A 241 -9.96 12.49 25.84
C PHE A 241 -8.75 13.19 26.45
N ILE A 242 -7.80 12.44 26.98
CA ILE A 242 -6.53 12.97 27.52
C ILE A 242 -5.46 12.80 26.44
N GLN A 243 -5.04 13.90 25.81
CA GLN A 243 -3.94 13.90 24.87
C GLN A 243 -2.59 13.91 25.60
N THR A 244 -1.61 13.16 25.08
CA THR A 244 -0.30 12.97 25.72
C THR A 244 0.89 13.41 24.88
N ASN A 245 0.73 13.62 23.57
CA ASN A 245 1.82 14.04 22.68
C ASN A 245 1.79 15.52 22.29
N ASN A 246 2.95 16.01 21.85
CA ASN A 246 3.19 17.33 21.28
C ASN A 246 3.23 17.35 19.73
N ARG A 247 2.93 16.22 19.05
CA ARG A 247 3.16 16.00 17.61
C ARG A 247 1.91 15.93 16.74
N ILE A 248 0.73 15.60 17.29
CA ILE A 248 -0.51 15.40 16.52
C ILE A 248 -1.60 16.32 17.06
N ALA A 249 -2.08 17.25 16.24
CA ALA A 249 -3.19 18.13 16.58
C ALA A 249 -4.52 17.49 16.14
N ILE A 250 -5.37 17.10 17.09
CA ILE A 250 -6.70 16.56 16.76
C ILE A 250 -7.57 17.68 16.18
N GLY A 251 -8.16 17.45 15.01
CA GLY A 251 -8.95 18.42 14.25
C GLY A 251 -8.17 19.17 13.16
N ALA A 252 -6.85 19.04 13.07
CA ALA A 252 -6.05 19.67 12.02
C ALA A 252 -6.15 18.92 10.67
N ALA A 253 -5.88 19.64 9.57
CA ALA A 253 -5.96 19.10 8.22
C ALA A 253 -4.88 18.05 7.93
N ILE A 254 -5.29 16.95 7.29
CA ILE A 254 -4.41 15.88 6.83
C ILE A 254 -3.87 16.24 5.45
N SER A 255 -2.57 16.04 5.25
CA SER A 255 -1.88 16.31 3.99
C SER A 255 -0.66 15.39 3.86
N PRO A 256 -0.35 14.86 2.66
CA PRO A 256 -1.11 14.95 1.41
C PRO A 256 -2.39 14.07 1.40
N THR A 257 -3.24 14.27 0.40
CA THR A 257 -4.47 13.49 0.16
C THR A 257 -4.39 12.70 -1.14
N SER A 258 -5.11 11.58 -1.23
CA SER A 258 -5.13 10.73 -2.42
C SER A 258 -5.85 11.37 -3.60
N SER A 259 -5.51 10.92 -4.81
CA SER A 259 -6.06 11.42 -6.08
C SER A 259 -6.33 10.28 -7.06
N TYR A 260 -7.38 10.42 -7.88
CA TYR A 260 -7.77 9.43 -8.89
C TYR A 260 -6.63 9.18 -9.90
N ASN A 261 -6.21 7.92 -10.06
CA ASN A 261 -5.06 7.50 -10.87
C ASN A 261 -3.73 8.19 -10.50
N GLY A 262 -3.60 8.68 -9.26
CA GLY A 262 -2.39 9.34 -8.76
C GLY A 262 -1.95 8.79 -7.42
N GLY A 263 -1.20 9.60 -6.67
CA GLY A 263 -0.68 9.22 -5.35
C GLY A 263 -1.80 8.75 -4.41
N GLN A 264 -1.55 7.63 -3.72
CA GLN A 264 -2.44 7.09 -2.69
C GLN A 264 -1.76 7.24 -1.34
N PHE A 265 -2.48 7.82 -0.38
CA PHE A 265 -1.99 8.08 0.96
C PHE A 265 -2.97 7.48 1.98
N ASP A 266 -2.45 6.80 2.99
CA ASP A 266 -3.23 6.26 4.10
C ASP A 266 -2.62 6.59 5.46
N ILE A 267 -3.49 6.75 6.46
CA ILE A 267 -3.12 6.91 7.87
C ILE A 267 -3.33 5.57 8.58
N SER A 268 -2.37 5.13 9.40
CA SER A 268 -2.61 3.99 10.29
C SER A 268 -3.19 4.48 11.61
N LEU A 269 -4.27 3.86 12.06
CA LEU A 269 -4.84 4.08 13.39
C LEU A 269 -4.91 2.74 14.14
N LEU A 270 -4.57 2.78 15.43
CA LEU A 270 -4.74 1.68 16.38
C LEU A 270 -5.46 2.22 17.62
N ILE A 271 -6.62 1.63 17.93
CA ILE A 271 -7.36 1.84 19.18
C ILE A 271 -7.28 0.54 19.98
N TRP A 272 -6.87 0.56 21.25
CA TRP A 272 -6.87 -0.65 22.09
C TRP A 272 -6.99 -0.33 23.56
N LYS A 273 -7.46 -1.31 24.33
CA LYS A 273 -7.62 -1.24 25.77
C LYS A 273 -6.32 -1.70 26.45
N ASP A 274 -5.68 -0.81 27.21
CA ASP A 274 -4.46 -1.14 27.97
C ASP A 274 -4.76 -2.16 29.08
N PRO A 275 -4.09 -3.34 29.11
CA PRO A 275 -4.32 -4.34 30.15
C PRO A 275 -3.97 -3.89 31.57
N LYS A 276 -3.10 -2.88 31.75
CA LYS A 276 -2.72 -2.39 33.09
C LYS A 276 -3.79 -1.52 33.74
N HIS A 277 -4.28 -0.50 33.02
CA HIS A 277 -5.19 0.52 33.57
C HIS A 277 -6.63 0.41 33.04
N GLY A 278 -6.88 -0.45 32.04
CA GLY A 278 -8.18 -0.63 31.40
C GLY A 278 -8.61 0.51 30.47
N ASN A 279 -7.78 1.54 30.29
CA ASN A 279 -8.09 2.72 29.47
C ASN A 279 -7.88 2.45 27.99
N TRP A 280 -8.66 3.11 27.14
CA TRP A 280 -8.57 2.97 25.68
C TRP A 280 -7.57 3.96 25.12
N TRP A 281 -6.48 3.48 24.54
CA TRP A 281 -5.44 4.28 23.92
C TRP A 281 -5.64 4.42 22.41
N LEU A 282 -5.20 5.55 21.88
CA LEU A 282 -5.17 5.88 20.46
C LEU A 282 -3.73 6.09 20.02
N GLU A 283 -3.32 5.37 18.98
CA GLU A 283 -2.06 5.54 18.28
C GLU A 283 -2.29 5.90 16.82
N PHE A 284 -1.45 6.79 16.30
CA PHE A 284 -1.49 7.33 14.94
C PHE A 284 -0.18 7.04 14.21
N GLY A 285 -0.26 6.68 12.93
CA GLY A 285 0.89 6.35 12.10
C GLY A 285 1.69 5.16 12.62
N ASN A 286 3.02 5.23 12.52
CA ASN A 286 3.94 4.17 12.94
C ASN A 286 4.42 4.37 14.40
N GLY A 287 3.50 4.28 15.36
CA GLY A 287 3.83 4.25 16.79
C GLY A 287 3.59 5.53 17.60
N VAL A 288 3.03 6.60 17.01
CA VAL A 288 2.82 7.87 17.72
C VAL A 288 1.56 7.79 18.59
N LEU A 289 1.75 7.59 19.90
CA LEU A 289 0.66 7.63 20.88
C LEU A 289 0.04 9.04 20.88
N VAL A 290 -1.27 9.14 20.64
CA VAL A 290 -2.01 10.42 20.66
C VAL A 290 -2.49 10.72 22.08
N GLY A 291 -3.07 9.72 22.74
CA GLY A 291 -3.68 9.86 24.05
C GLY A 291 -4.63 8.72 24.37
N TYR A 292 -5.51 8.91 25.35
CA TYR A 292 -6.45 7.89 25.79
C TYR A 292 -7.81 8.44 26.26
N TRP A 293 -8.82 7.59 26.15
CA TRP A 293 -10.11 7.74 26.83
C TRP A 293 -10.09 6.91 28.14
N PRO A 294 -10.28 7.56 29.30
CA PRO A 294 -10.42 6.87 30.58
C PRO A 294 -11.62 5.91 30.60
N SER A 295 -11.41 4.68 31.11
CA SER A 295 -12.44 3.64 31.21
C SER A 295 -13.67 4.03 32.03
N ILE A 296 -13.50 4.97 32.98
CA ILE A 296 -14.56 5.53 33.83
C ILE A 296 -15.63 6.32 33.04
N LEU A 297 -15.37 6.69 31.78
CA LEU A 297 -16.33 7.35 30.91
C LEU A 297 -17.38 6.38 30.32
N PHE A 298 -17.13 5.07 30.39
CA PHE A 298 -17.89 4.05 29.69
C PHE A 298 -18.61 3.09 30.64
N THR A 299 -19.78 2.64 30.24
CA THR A 299 -20.54 1.59 30.94
C THR A 299 -20.13 0.21 30.41
N HIS A 300 -20.20 0.01 29.09
CA HIS A 300 -19.96 -1.28 28.43
C HIS A 300 -18.51 -1.45 27.97
N LEU A 301 -17.92 -0.44 27.32
CA LEU A 301 -16.52 -0.47 26.86
C LEU A 301 -15.50 -0.55 28.02
N LYS A 302 -15.94 -0.48 29.28
CA LYS A 302 -15.14 -0.81 30.45
C LYS A 302 -14.71 -2.29 30.47
N HIS A 303 -15.50 -3.19 29.90
CA HIS A 303 -15.22 -4.62 29.81
C HIS A 303 -14.48 -4.95 28.50
N GLY A 304 -15.17 -4.81 27.37
CA GLY A 304 -14.63 -5.00 26.03
C GLY A 304 -15.60 -4.44 24.98
N ALA A 305 -15.28 -4.59 23.70
CA ALA A 305 -16.15 -4.24 22.58
C ALA A 305 -16.82 -5.50 22.00
N GLY A 306 -18.13 -5.47 21.74
CA GLY A 306 -18.85 -6.57 21.11
C GLY A 306 -18.87 -6.52 19.58
N MET A 307 -18.46 -5.37 19.02
CA MET A 307 -18.40 -5.15 17.57
C MET A 307 -17.31 -4.12 17.23
N VAL A 308 -16.63 -4.33 16.11
CA VAL A 308 -15.73 -3.36 15.49
C VAL A 308 -16.17 -3.14 14.04
N GLN A 309 -16.21 -1.87 13.60
CA GLN A 309 -16.56 -1.51 12.22
C GLN A 309 -15.46 -0.64 11.60
N PHE A 310 -15.30 -0.74 10.28
CA PHE A 310 -14.35 -0.01 9.45
C PHE A 310 -15.08 0.45 8.19
N GLY A 311 -15.07 1.73 7.86
CA GLY A 311 -15.77 2.20 6.65
C GLY A 311 -16.11 3.68 6.65
N GLY A 312 -17.10 4.04 5.84
CA GLY A 312 -17.56 5.41 5.67
C GLY A 312 -18.98 5.65 6.18
N GLU A 313 -19.23 6.90 6.58
CA GLU A 313 -20.55 7.44 6.94
C GLU A 313 -20.74 8.77 6.19
N THR A 314 -21.85 8.90 5.47
CA THR A 314 -22.29 10.16 4.85
C THR A 314 -23.61 10.62 5.47
N VAL A 315 -23.88 11.92 5.36
CA VAL A 315 -25.20 12.48 5.60
C VAL A 315 -25.79 12.95 4.29
N ASN A 316 -27.00 12.51 4.00
CA ASN A 316 -27.84 12.98 2.91
C ASN A 316 -29.00 13.80 3.51
N SER A 317 -29.15 15.04 3.04
CA SER A 317 -30.13 16.00 3.57
C SER A 317 -31.38 16.17 2.71
N GLU A 318 -31.44 15.50 1.55
CA GLU A 318 -32.58 15.46 0.61
C GLU A 318 -33.30 16.80 0.36
N LYS A 319 -32.57 17.92 0.38
CA LYS A 319 -33.15 19.28 0.32
C LYS A 319 -34.06 19.53 -0.88
N SER A 320 -33.84 18.82 -1.99
CA SER A 320 -34.59 18.88 -3.24
C SER A 320 -35.63 17.75 -3.41
N GLY A 321 -35.82 16.89 -2.39
CA GLY A 321 -36.60 15.65 -2.52
C GLY A 321 -35.85 14.55 -3.31
N SER A 322 -34.53 14.66 -3.42
CA SER A 322 -33.65 13.69 -4.09
C SER A 322 -32.34 13.55 -3.32
N HIS A 323 -31.73 12.37 -3.41
CA HIS A 323 -30.40 12.08 -2.85
C HIS A 323 -29.36 13.10 -3.33
N THR A 324 -28.47 13.57 -2.46
CA THR A 324 -27.47 14.60 -2.81
C THR A 324 -26.25 14.01 -3.50
N SER A 325 -25.42 14.85 -4.11
CA SER A 325 -24.16 14.46 -4.77
C SER A 325 -22.96 14.45 -3.82
N THR A 326 -23.19 14.18 -2.54
CA THR A 326 -22.14 14.05 -1.52
C THR A 326 -21.38 12.73 -1.76
N GLN A 327 -20.05 12.80 -1.73
CA GLN A 327 -19.18 11.66 -1.97
C GLN A 327 -18.75 10.98 -0.66
N MET A 328 -18.73 9.64 -0.64
CA MET A 328 -18.10 8.84 0.41
C MET A 328 -16.71 8.38 -0.04
N GLY A 329 -15.69 8.50 0.81
CA GLY A 329 -14.32 8.12 0.47
C GLY A 329 -13.77 8.91 -0.72
N SER A 330 -13.53 8.24 -1.85
CA SER A 330 -13.10 8.86 -3.12
C SER A 330 -14.25 9.37 -3.99
N GLY A 331 -15.49 8.98 -3.68
CA GLY A 331 -16.66 9.23 -4.53
C GLY A 331 -16.82 8.29 -5.72
N HIS A 332 -16.04 7.20 -5.75
CA HIS A 332 -16.07 6.15 -6.78
C HIS A 332 -16.47 4.80 -6.16
N PHE A 333 -17.07 3.92 -6.98
CA PHE A 333 -17.52 2.60 -6.53
C PHE A 333 -16.36 1.63 -6.30
N ALA A 334 -16.53 0.67 -5.39
CA ALA A 334 -15.51 -0.30 -4.99
C ALA A 334 -15.02 -1.22 -6.14
N GLU A 335 -15.80 -1.34 -7.22
CA GLU A 335 -15.44 -2.00 -8.48
C GLU A 335 -14.22 -1.38 -9.16
N GLU A 336 -14.00 -0.06 -9.03
CA GLU A 336 -12.92 0.63 -9.75
C GLU A 336 -11.52 0.28 -9.21
N GLY A 337 -11.43 -0.26 -7.99
CA GLY A 337 -10.19 -0.79 -7.44
C GLY A 337 -9.21 0.25 -6.89
N PHE A 338 -7.98 -0.19 -6.59
CA PHE A 338 -6.92 0.63 -6.01
C PHE A 338 -6.55 1.79 -6.92
N GLY A 339 -6.29 2.99 -6.37
CA GLY A 339 -5.99 4.18 -7.17
C GLY A 339 -7.22 5.03 -7.53
N LYS A 340 -8.42 4.43 -7.47
CA LYS A 340 -9.70 5.02 -7.87
C LYS A 340 -10.72 4.99 -6.74
N ALA A 341 -10.94 3.81 -6.15
CA ALA A 341 -11.78 3.59 -4.99
C ALA A 341 -11.02 3.81 -3.67
N SER A 342 -11.70 4.36 -2.67
CA SER A 342 -11.17 4.45 -1.30
C SER A 342 -11.09 3.07 -0.64
N TYR A 343 -10.00 2.78 0.07
CA TYR A 343 -9.78 1.48 0.71
C TYR A 343 -9.47 1.56 2.21
N PHE A 344 -9.73 0.44 2.89
CA PHE A 344 -9.13 0.10 4.18
C PHE A 344 -8.24 -1.13 3.98
N ARG A 345 -7.05 -1.14 4.59
CA ARG A 345 -6.12 -2.28 4.54
C ARG A 345 -5.51 -2.57 5.91
N ASN A 346 -4.82 -3.71 6.03
CA ASN A 346 -4.21 -4.18 7.28
C ASN A 346 -5.21 -4.22 8.45
N LEU A 347 -6.42 -4.74 8.19
CA LEU A 347 -7.47 -4.86 9.20
C LEU A 347 -7.09 -5.91 10.26
N GLN A 348 -6.95 -5.46 11.50
CA GLN A 348 -6.61 -6.31 12.65
C GLN A 348 -7.48 -5.92 13.85
N VAL A 349 -7.71 -6.87 14.75
CA VAL A 349 -8.33 -6.64 16.06
C VAL A 349 -7.39 -7.08 17.18
N VAL A 350 -7.63 -6.61 18.40
CA VAL A 350 -6.88 -7.03 19.59
C VAL A 350 -7.72 -8.01 20.39
N ASP A 351 -7.14 -9.15 20.75
CA ASP A 351 -7.80 -10.16 21.58
C ASP A 351 -7.65 -9.90 23.09
N TRP A 352 -8.30 -10.73 23.92
CA TRP A 352 -8.27 -10.66 25.38
C TRP A 352 -6.85 -10.81 25.98
N ASP A 353 -5.93 -11.44 25.25
CA ASP A 353 -4.54 -11.72 25.63
C ASP A 353 -3.58 -10.60 25.17
N ASN A 354 -4.14 -9.51 24.63
CA ASN A 354 -3.47 -8.37 24.02
C ASN A 354 -2.57 -8.75 22.83
N ASN A 355 -2.99 -9.71 21.99
CA ASN A 355 -2.39 -9.99 20.69
C ASN A 355 -3.12 -9.24 19.57
N LEU A 356 -2.37 -8.74 18.58
CA LEU A 356 -2.91 -8.10 17.39
C LEU A 356 -3.12 -9.13 16.27
N ILE A 357 -4.36 -9.56 16.06
CA ILE A 357 -4.73 -10.64 15.13
C ILE A 357 -5.36 -10.10 13.83
N PRO A 358 -5.01 -10.60 12.64
CA PRO A 358 -5.70 -10.27 11.39
C PRO A 358 -7.16 -10.72 11.42
N ILE A 359 -8.06 -9.95 10.80
CA ILE A 359 -9.48 -10.30 10.70
C ILE A 359 -9.69 -11.48 9.74
N SER A 360 -10.42 -12.50 10.17
CA SER A 360 -10.81 -13.68 9.37
C SER A 360 -12.30 -13.73 9.01
N ASN A 361 -13.17 -13.05 9.76
CA ASN A 361 -14.63 -13.11 9.68
C ASN A 361 -15.25 -11.74 9.33
N LEU A 362 -14.68 -11.03 8.34
CA LEU A 362 -15.19 -9.72 7.91
C LEU A 362 -16.54 -9.86 7.19
N HIS A 363 -17.58 -9.28 7.78
CA HIS A 363 -18.86 -9.06 7.11
C HIS A 363 -18.87 -7.66 6.48
N VAL A 364 -19.66 -7.46 5.42
CA VAL A 364 -19.80 -6.15 4.75
C VAL A 364 -21.26 -5.75 4.62
N LEU A 365 -21.54 -4.46 4.79
CA LEU A 365 -22.88 -3.88 4.75
C LEU A 365 -22.82 -2.48 4.10
N ALA A 366 -23.77 -2.20 3.21
CA ALA A 366 -24.03 -0.87 2.68
C ALA A 366 -25.53 -0.60 2.74
N ASP A 367 -25.92 0.55 3.31
CA ASP A 367 -27.34 0.91 3.44
C ASP A 367 -27.98 1.17 2.06
N HIS A 368 -27.23 1.82 1.16
CA HIS A 368 -27.67 2.18 -0.19
C HIS A 368 -26.63 1.76 -1.24
N PRO A 369 -26.53 0.47 -1.60
CA PRO A 369 -25.48 -0.05 -2.48
C PRO A 369 -25.45 0.57 -3.89
N ASN A 370 -26.57 1.12 -4.36
CA ASN A 370 -26.64 1.84 -5.63
C ASN A 370 -26.03 3.25 -5.58
N CYS A 371 -25.74 3.78 -4.38
CA CYS A 371 -25.19 5.12 -4.15
C CYS A 371 -23.76 5.02 -3.59
N TYR A 372 -23.56 4.16 -2.59
CA TYR A 372 -22.25 3.83 -2.02
C TYR A 372 -22.21 2.34 -1.74
N ASN A 373 -21.17 1.65 -2.23
CA ASN A 373 -20.98 0.23 -1.99
C ASN A 373 -19.65 -0.04 -1.30
N VAL A 374 -19.48 -1.29 -0.86
CA VAL A 374 -18.26 -1.79 -0.24
C VAL A 374 -18.01 -3.21 -0.74
N ARG A 375 -16.75 -3.55 -0.99
CA ARG A 375 -16.29 -4.91 -1.29
C ARG A 375 -15.27 -5.32 -0.25
N GLY A 376 -15.50 -6.48 0.37
CA GLY A 376 -14.57 -7.11 1.32
C GLY A 376 -13.75 -8.19 0.64
N GLY A 377 -12.52 -8.40 1.11
CA GLY A 377 -11.65 -9.47 0.64
C GLY A 377 -10.47 -9.69 1.59
N ILE A 378 -9.96 -10.91 1.64
CA ILE A 378 -8.78 -11.28 2.43
C ILE A 378 -7.70 -11.73 1.47
N ASN A 379 -6.55 -11.04 1.49
CA ASN A 379 -5.36 -11.40 0.71
C ASN A 379 -4.13 -11.37 1.62
N ARG A 380 -3.18 -12.28 1.39
CA ARG A 380 -1.91 -12.37 2.15
C ARG A 380 -0.88 -11.33 1.70
N VAL A 381 -0.99 -10.82 0.47
CA VAL A 381 -0.08 -9.82 -0.09
C VAL A 381 -0.92 -8.80 -0.87
N TRP A 382 -0.79 -7.51 -0.56
CA TRP A 382 -1.64 -6.45 -1.14
C TRP A 382 -1.43 -6.24 -2.66
N GLY A 383 -0.32 -6.72 -3.22
CA GLY A 383 0.10 -6.43 -4.59
C GLY A 383 0.67 -5.01 -4.70
N HIS A 384 1.78 -4.85 -5.44
CA HIS A 384 2.37 -3.53 -5.65
C HIS A 384 1.66 -2.72 -6.75
N TYR A 385 0.90 -3.38 -7.62
CA TYR A 385 0.11 -2.76 -8.69
C TYR A 385 -1.21 -3.52 -8.86
N PRO A 386 -2.26 -3.21 -8.07
CA PRO A 386 -3.51 -3.97 -8.09
C PRO A 386 -4.38 -3.73 -9.35
N GLU A 387 -4.12 -2.65 -10.09
CA GLU A 387 -4.77 -2.34 -11.38
C GLU A 387 -4.18 -3.11 -12.57
N TRP A 388 -3.32 -4.11 -12.34
CA TRP A 388 -2.63 -4.81 -13.42
C TRP A 388 -3.60 -5.58 -14.33
N ASP A 389 -3.77 -5.11 -15.56
CA ASP A 389 -4.59 -5.74 -16.59
C ASP A 389 -4.05 -5.48 -18.02
N GLU A 390 -4.88 -5.65 -19.05
CA GLU A 390 -4.52 -5.44 -20.45
C GLU A 390 -4.54 -3.96 -20.89
N ASP A 391 -5.34 -3.12 -20.26
CA ASP A 391 -5.37 -1.67 -20.49
C ASP A 391 -4.30 -0.94 -19.64
N HIS A 392 -3.83 -1.58 -18.55
CA HIS A 392 -2.76 -1.12 -17.64
C HIS A 392 -1.54 -2.09 -17.62
N PRO A 393 -0.86 -2.34 -18.75
CA PRO A 393 0.19 -3.36 -18.83
C PRO A 393 1.55 -2.87 -18.31
N ILE A 394 2.38 -3.81 -17.83
CA ILE A 394 3.66 -3.52 -17.15
C ILE A 394 4.88 -3.78 -18.06
N HIS A 395 5.94 -2.98 -17.87
CA HIS A 395 7.28 -3.26 -18.37
C HIS A 395 8.09 -4.05 -17.34
N PHE A 396 8.58 -5.24 -17.70
CA PHE A 396 9.44 -6.04 -16.83
C PHE A 396 10.92 -5.87 -17.21
N VAL A 397 11.78 -5.72 -16.20
CA VAL A 397 13.24 -5.73 -16.34
C VAL A 397 13.79 -6.89 -15.51
N GLY A 398 14.31 -7.92 -16.18
CA GLY A 398 14.83 -9.14 -15.54
C GLY A 398 16.35 -9.23 -15.68
N HIS A 399 17.07 -9.39 -14.57
CA HIS A 399 18.49 -9.73 -14.56
C HIS A 399 18.71 -11.23 -14.41
N SER A 400 19.71 -11.80 -15.10
CA SER A 400 20.08 -13.22 -15.02
C SER A 400 18.89 -14.17 -15.20
N ALA A 401 18.56 -14.97 -14.18
CA ALA A 401 17.46 -15.91 -14.21
C ALA A 401 16.08 -15.20 -14.16
N GLY A 402 16.02 -13.98 -13.62
CA GLY A 402 14.80 -13.16 -13.62
C GLY A 402 14.25 -12.93 -15.02
N ALA A 403 15.11 -12.87 -16.05
CA ALA A 403 14.67 -12.79 -17.44
C ALA A 403 13.94 -14.06 -17.93
N GLN A 404 14.30 -15.26 -17.41
CA GLN A 404 13.54 -16.48 -17.66
C GLN A 404 12.24 -16.50 -16.85
N VAL A 405 12.26 -16.11 -15.57
CA VAL A 405 11.07 -16.06 -14.70
C VAL A 405 9.99 -15.16 -15.30
N VAL A 406 10.34 -13.99 -15.82
CA VAL A 406 9.40 -13.08 -16.49
C VAL A 406 8.79 -13.70 -17.75
N ARG A 407 9.58 -14.46 -18.54
CA ARG A 407 9.06 -15.21 -19.70
C ARG A 407 8.09 -16.32 -19.29
N VAL A 408 8.40 -17.06 -18.22
CA VAL A 408 7.51 -18.08 -17.66
C VAL A 408 6.21 -17.43 -17.16
N LEU A 409 6.30 -16.32 -16.43
CA LEU A 409 5.14 -15.53 -15.99
C LEU A 409 4.25 -15.11 -17.17
N GLN A 410 4.85 -14.61 -18.27
CA GLN A 410 4.09 -14.24 -19.46
C GLN A 410 3.39 -15.45 -20.11
N GLN A 411 4.06 -16.60 -20.19
CA GLN A 411 3.44 -17.83 -20.68
C GLN A 411 2.30 -18.30 -19.75
N MET A 412 2.48 -18.26 -18.43
CA MET A 412 1.44 -18.60 -17.46
C MET A 412 0.21 -17.67 -17.52
N LEU A 413 0.39 -16.40 -17.88
CA LEU A 413 -0.72 -15.47 -18.16
C LEU A 413 -1.46 -15.84 -19.45
N ALA A 414 -0.78 -16.36 -20.47
CA ALA A 414 -1.42 -16.86 -21.69
C ALA A 414 -2.15 -18.20 -21.47
N ASP A 415 -1.54 -19.09 -20.70
CA ASP A 415 -2.08 -20.41 -20.36
C ASP A 415 -3.17 -20.36 -19.28
N LYS A 416 -3.48 -19.15 -18.76
CA LYS A 416 -4.47 -18.89 -17.71
C LYS A 416 -4.24 -19.71 -16.44
N ALA A 417 -2.97 -19.91 -16.06
CA ALA A 417 -2.58 -20.79 -14.95
C ALA A 417 -3.03 -20.30 -13.57
N PHE A 418 -3.44 -19.04 -13.43
CA PHE A 418 -3.80 -18.41 -12.16
C PHE A 418 -5.30 -18.55 -11.86
N LYS A 419 -5.65 -19.45 -10.93
CA LYS A 419 -7.02 -19.65 -10.45
C LYS A 419 -7.63 -18.33 -9.94
N GLY A 420 -8.83 -18.00 -10.41
CA GLY A 420 -9.51 -16.73 -10.12
C GLY A 420 -9.20 -15.59 -11.10
N TYR A 421 -8.25 -15.77 -12.03
CA TYR A 421 -7.87 -14.77 -13.04
C TYR A 421 -8.01 -15.35 -14.46
N GLU A 422 -9.18 -15.88 -14.79
CA GLU A 422 -9.48 -16.51 -16.09
C GLU A 422 -9.48 -15.52 -17.27
N ASN A 423 -9.45 -14.21 -16.98
CA ASN A 423 -9.27 -13.13 -17.96
C ASN A 423 -7.79 -12.70 -18.13
N SER A 424 -6.85 -13.43 -17.54
CA SER A 424 -5.41 -13.19 -17.77
C SER A 424 -5.05 -13.34 -19.25
N SER A 425 -4.11 -12.49 -19.68
CA SER A 425 -3.71 -12.32 -21.07
C SER A 425 -2.21 -12.00 -21.11
N PRO A 426 -1.42 -12.52 -22.07
CA PRO A 426 0.00 -12.17 -22.20
C PRO A 426 0.22 -10.69 -22.50
N ASN A 427 -0.85 -10.01 -22.92
CA ASN A 427 -0.93 -8.59 -23.19
C ASN A 427 -0.76 -7.70 -21.95
N TRP A 428 -0.93 -8.25 -20.74
CA TRP A 428 -0.63 -7.58 -19.47
C TRP A 428 0.89 -7.25 -19.34
N VAL A 429 1.72 -7.83 -20.21
CA VAL A 429 3.16 -7.56 -20.35
C VAL A 429 3.41 -6.74 -21.62
N LEU A 430 3.78 -5.47 -21.45
CA LEU A 430 4.04 -4.53 -22.55
C LEU A 430 5.45 -4.71 -23.14
N SER A 431 6.46 -4.92 -22.28
CA SER A 431 7.81 -5.26 -22.73
C SER A 431 8.58 -6.10 -21.72
N ILE A 432 9.48 -6.93 -22.21
CA ILE A 432 10.47 -7.67 -21.40
C ILE A 432 11.86 -7.17 -21.78
N THR A 433 12.56 -6.56 -20.83
CA THR A 433 13.97 -6.19 -20.94
C THR A 433 14.82 -7.15 -20.13
N SER A 434 15.85 -7.71 -20.76
CA SER A 434 16.79 -8.65 -20.16
C SER A 434 18.16 -8.00 -19.95
N LEU A 435 18.73 -8.17 -18.76
CA LEU A 435 20.06 -7.71 -18.39
C LEU A 435 20.90 -8.96 -18.05
N SER A 436 21.82 -9.35 -18.95
CA SER A 436 22.52 -10.65 -18.86
C SER A 436 21.57 -11.84 -18.66
N GLY A 437 20.46 -11.94 -19.42
CA GLY A 437 19.47 -13.00 -19.23
C GLY A 437 19.98 -14.41 -19.53
N ALA A 438 19.47 -15.44 -18.86
CA ALA A 438 19.95 -16.82 -19.00
C ALA A 438 19.14 -17.67 -20.02
N PHE A 439 18.83 -17.17 -21.22
CA PHE A 439 17.81 -17.79 -22.09
C PHE A 439 18.10 -19.20 -22.60
N ASN A 440 19.38 -19.55 -22.77
CA ASN A 440 19.81 -20.86 -23.28
C ASN A 440 20.58 -21.68 -22.22
N GLY A 441 20.57 -21.25 -20.95
CA GLY A 441 21.32 -21.87 -19.86
C GLY A 441 22.78 -21.43 -19.77
N THR A 442 23.58 -22.05 -18.90
CA THR A 442 25.00 -21.73 -18.72
C THR A 442 25.85 -22.97 -18.45
N THR A 443 27.01 -23.02 -19.09
CA THR A 443 28.08 -24.01 -18.83
C THR A 443 28.57 -23.99 -17.38
N ARG A 444 28.38 -22.86 -16.67
CA ARG A 444 28.75 -22.72 -15.26
C ARG A 444 28.04 -23.72 -14.34
N THR A 445 26.82 -24.14 -14.67
CA THR A 445 26.09 -25.14 -13.85
C THR A 445 26.87 -26.45 -13.69
N TYR A 446 27.50 -26.94 -14.77
CA TYR A 446 28.30 -28.16 -14.75
C TYR A 446 29.64 -27.99 -14.02
N LEU A 447 30.21 -26.77 -14.02
CA LEU A 447 31.41 -26.40 -13.24
C LEU A 447 31.12 -26.29 -11.74
N ASP A 448 29.94 -25.76 -11.36
CA ASP A 448 29.53 -25.61 -9.96
C ASP A 448 29.06 -26.95 -9.34
N GLY A 449 28.48 -27.87 -10.14
CA GLY A 449 28.27 -29.25 -9.69
C GLY A 449 27.23 -30.11 -10.42
N MET A 450 26.53 -29.61 -11.45
CA MET A 450 25.52 -30.39 -12.18
C MET A 450 26.15 -31.48 -13.06
N LEU A 451 25.44 -32.58 -13.26
CA LEU A 451 25.80 -33.62 -14.23
C LEU A 451 25.40 -33.19 -15.66
N PRO A 452 26.31 -33.31 -16.65
CA PRO A 452 26.02 -32.97 -18.05
C PRO A 452 25.18 -34.03 -18.77
N GLU A 453 25.01 -35.23 -18.21
CA GLU A 453 24.21 -36.31 -18.81
C GLU A 453 22.72 -35.97 -18.87
N ASP A 454 22.15 -35.52 -17.76
CA ASP A 454 20.71 -35.22 -17.62
C ASP A 454 20.40 -33.72 -17.44
N GLY A 455 21.38 -32.91 -17.00
CA GLY A 455 21.16 -31.52 -16.60
C GLY A 455 20.23 -31.35 -15.39
N MET A 456 19.99 -32.41 -14.62
CA MET A 456 19.06 -32.44 -13.48
C MET A 456 19.75 -32.87 -12.18
N SER A 457 20.67 -33.82 -12.27
CA SER A 457 21.31 -34.44 -11.11
C SER A 457 22.57 -33.70 -10.67
N VAL A 458 22.86 -33.72 -9.37
CA VAL A 458 24.06 -33.12 -8.77
C VAL A 458 25.16 -34.18 -8.66
N LYS A 459 26.40 -33.82 -9.00
CA LYS A 459 27.59 -34.66 -8.83
C LYS A 459 27.74 -35.11 -7.37
N PRO A 460 27.97 -36.41 -7.08
CA PRO A 460 28.04 -36.95 -5.71
C PRO A 460 29.04 -36.22 -4.80
N VAL A 461 30.16 -35.74 -5.38
CA VAL A 461 31.16 -34.94 -4.69
C VAL A 461 31.29 -33.60 -5.44
N SER A 462 30.74 -32.53 -4.86
CA SER A 462 30.81 -31.17 -5.43
C SER A 462 30.56 -30.12 -4.35
N LEU A 463 30.99 -28.88 -4.59
CA LEU A 463 30.65 -27.73 -3.71
C LEU A 463 29.13 -27.54 -3.65
N LEU A 464 28.43 -27.74 -4.76
CA LEU A 464 26.97 -27.68 -4.83
C LEU A 464 26.28 -28.67 -3.88
N GLN A 465 26.83 -29.88 -3.70
CA GLN A 465 26.30 -30.86 -2.76
C GLN A 465 26.44 -30.39 -1.29
N LEU A 466 27.50 -29.66 -0.95
CA LEU A 466 27.64 -29.01 0.37
C LEU A 466 26.65 -27.86 0.55
N CYS A 467 26.49 -27.01 -0.46
CA CYS A 467 25.50 -25.92 -0.45
C CYS A 467 24.06 -26.46 -0.29
N ARG A 468 23.70 -27.54 -0.99
CA ARG A 468 22.43 -28.25 -0.85
C ARG A 468 22.18 -28.69 0.59
N ILE A 469 23.17 -29.33 1.23
CA ILE A 469 23.05 -29.76 2.64
C ILE A 469 22.86 -28.55 3.56
N GLY A 470 23.61 -27.46 3.33
CA GLY A 470 23.49 -26.21 4.07
C GLY A 470 22.10 -25.58 4.00
N VAL A 471 21.51 -25.51 2.80
CA VAL A 471 20.14 -24.97 2.60
C VAL A 471 19.08 -25.86 3.25
N ILE A 472 19.18 -27.18 3.13
CA ILE A 472 18.25 -28.11 3.80
C ILE A 472 18.29 -27.93 5.32
N LEU A 473 19.48 -27.76 5.90
CA LEU A 473 19.64 -27.50 7.34
C LEU A 473 19.09 -26.13 7.73
N TYR A 474 19.37 -25.08 6.93
CA TYR A 474 18.87 -23.73 7.14
C TYR A 474 17.33 -23.71 7.29
N ASP A 475 16.61 -24.29 6.32
CA ASP A 475 15.14 -24.28 6.34
C ASP A 475 14.55 -25.20 7.40
N TRP A 476 15.26 -26.27 7.76
CA TRP A 476 14.87 -27.15 8.86
C TRP A 476 14.97 -26.47 10.23
N PHE A 477 16.05 -25.70 10.48
CA PHE A 477 16.21 -24.96 11.73
C PHE A 477 15.20 -23.81 11.89
N ASP A 478 14.66 -23.27 10.79
CA ASP A 478 13.54 -22.32 10.75
C ASP A 478 13.75 -21.08 11.64
N ILE A 479 14.95 -20.50 11.57
CA ILE A 479 15.39 -19.40 12.44
C ILE A 479 14.79 -18.08 11.93
N GLN A 480 13.74 -17.59 12.60
CA GLN A 480 12.95 -16.44 12.15
C GLN A 480 13.78 -15.17 11.86
N TRP A 481 14.74 -14.80 12.71
CA TRP A 481 15.55 -13.59 12.48
C TRP A 481 16.44 -13.72 11.24
N LEU A 482 16.91 -14.93 10.95
CA LEU A 482 17.77 -15.22 9.80
C LEU A 482 16.95 -15.27 8.50
N LYS A 483 15.72 -15.81 8.54
CA LYS A 483 14.75 -15.73 7.45
C LYS A 483 14.28 -14.30 7.16
N ASN A 484 14.15 -13.47 8.20
CA ASN A 484 13.84 -12.05 8.04
C ASN A 484 15.01 -11.26 7.41
N TYR A 485 16.26 -11.72 7.58
CA TYR A 485 17.44 -11.11 6.95
C TYR A 485 17.64 -11.55 5.49
N TYR A 486 17.58 -12.86 5.22
CA TYR A 486 17.68 -13.40 3.87
C TYR A 486 17.01 -14.78 3.79
N ASN A 487 15.98 -14.91 2.96
CA ASN A 487 15.21 -16.15 2.77
C ASN A 487 15.52 -16.80 1.41
N PHE A 488 15.77 -18.11 1.39
CA PHE A 488 16.05 -18.88 0.16
C PHE A 488 14.79 -19.21 -0.68
N GLY A 489 13.58 -18.99 -0.16
CA GLY A 489 12.32 -19.14 -0.90
C GLY A 489 11.68 -20.53 -0.89
N PHE A 490 12.28 -21.51 -0.20
CA PHE A 490 11.76 -22.88 -0.12
C PHE A 490 10.63 -23.09 0.89
N ASP A 491 10.07 -22.04 1.50
CA ASP A 491 8.99 -22.13 2.51
C ASP A 491 7.77 -22.93 2.03
N HIS A 492 7.48 -22.92 0.72
CA HIS A 492 6.40 -23.69 0.11
C HIS A 492 6.58 -25.22 0.24
N PHE A 493 7.82 -25.71 0.34
CA PHE A 493 8.13 -27.12 0.66
C PHE A 493 7.96 -27.45 2.16
N ASN A 494 7.69 -26.47 3.03
CA ASN A 494 7.31 -26.67 4.42
C ASN A 494 8.32 -27.49 5.27
N LEU A 495 9.62 -27.32 5.00
CA LEU A 495 10.71 -28.15 5.53
C LEU A 495 11.05 -27.95 7.02
N SER A 496 10.30 -27.12 7.76
CA SER A 496 10.67 -26.78 9.13
C SER A 496 10.63 -27.98 10.09
N ARG A 497 11.53 -27.97 11.09
CA ARG A 497 11.66 -29.04 12.09
C ARG A 497 10.34 -29.42 12.77
N ARG A 498 9.42 -28.47 12.95
CA ARG A 498 8.09 -28.69 13.53
C ARG A 498 7.16 -29.52 12.64
N LYS A 499 7.36 -29.51 11.31
CA LYS A 499 6.51 -30.22 10.34
C LYS A 499 7.09 -31.58 9.93
N ILE A 500 8.39 -31.64 9.59
CA ILE A 500 8.98 -32.87 9.02
C ILE A 500 9.83 -33.69 10.01
N GLY A 501 10.17 -33.12 11.17
CA GLY A 501 10.96 -33.82 12.20
C GLY A 501 12.36 -34.24 11.74
N ILE A 502 12.99 -35.16 12.48
CA ILE A 502 14.37 -35.64 12.21
C ILE A 502 14.37 -36.66 11.05
N TRP A 503 13.41 -37.58 11.00
CA TRP A 503 13.33 -38.58 9.92
C TRP A 503 12.99 -37.96 8.56
N GLY A 504 12.19 -36.89 8.52
CA GLY A 504 11.95 -36.12 7.30
C GLY A 504 13.21 -35.39 6.80
N LEU A 505 14.03 -34.85 7.72
CA LEU A 505 15.33 -34.29 7.37
C LEU A 505 16.25 -35.34 6.72
N VAL A 506 16.35 -36.54 7.30
CA VAL A 506 17.14 -37.65 6.74
C VAL A 506 16.64 -38.01 5.32
N ASN A 507 15.32 -38.11 5.11
CA ASN A 507 14.76 -38.38 3.78
C ASN A 507 15.06 -37.26 2.75
N CYS A 508 15.09 -35.99 3.17
CA CYS A 508 15.48 -34.87 2.31
C CYS A 508 16.98 -34.88 1.96
N LEU A 509 17.84 -35.17 2.95
CA LEU A 509 19.28 -35.31 2.73
C LEU A 509 19.61 -36.49 1.82
N MET A 510 18.88 -37.61 1.95
CA MET A 510 18.95 -38.76 1.03
C MET A 510 18.37 -38.47 -0.37
N GLY A 511 17.73 -37.32 -0.60
CA GLY A 511 17.14 -36.97 -1.89
C GLY A 511 15.86 -37.75 -2.24
N LYS A 512 15.16 -38.31 -1.24
CA LYS A 512 13.88 -39.02 -1.44
C LYS A 512 12.68 -38.06 -1.43
N THR A 513 12.81 -36.90 -0.80
CA THR A 513 11.76 -35.88 -0.66
C THR A 513 12.36 -34.47 -0.68
N GLY A 514 11.54 -33.44 -0.93
CA GLY A 514 11.95 -32.03 -0.89
C GLY A 514 12.44 -31.45 -2.23
N PRO A 515 12.88 -30.18 -2.25
CA PRO A 515 13.13 -29.40 -3.49
C PRO A 515 14.17 -30.03 -4.42
N PHE A 516 15.23 -30.60 -3.85
CA PHE A 516 16.30 -31.24 -4.62
C PHE A 516 15.92 -32.62 -5.17
N ALA A 517 14.79 -33.20 -4.74
CA ALA A 517 14.27 -34.49 -5.20
C ALA A 517 13.21 -34.33 -6.31
N SER A 518 12.44 -33.24 -6.31
CA SER A 518 11.51 -32.92 -7.41
C SER A 518 12.22 -32.44 -8.68
N GLY A 519 13.45 -31.93 -8.55
CA GLY A 519 14.14 -31.23 -9.64
C GLY A 519 13.59 -29.83 -9.91
N ASP A 520 12.63 -29.37 -9.10
CA ASP A 520 11.97 -28.06 -9.20
C ASP A 520 12.73 -27.02 -8.39
N TRP A 521 13.87 -26.60 -8.93
CA TRP A 521 14.76 -25.56 -8.38
C TRP A 521 15.64 -24.97 -9.49
N ILE A 522 16.31 -23.86 -9.20
CA ILE A 522 16.84 -22.97 -10.25
C ILE A 522 18.00 -23.52 -11.08
N LEU A 523 18.83 -24.42 -10.55
CA LEU A 523 20.02 -24.90 -11.31
C LEU A 523 19.69 -25.85 -12.46
N PRO A 524 18.76 -26.83 -12.31
CA PRO A 524 18.20 -27.59 -13.44
C PRO A 524 17.78 -26.71 -14.62
N ASP A 525 17.00 -25.66 -14.41
CA ASP A 525 16.52 -24.76 -15.47
C ASP A 525 17.65 -23.96 -16.12
N LEU A 526 18.68 -23.61 -15.36
CA LEU A 526 19.89 -22.93 -15.85
C LEU A 526 20.87 -23.86 -16.59
N THR A 527 20.64 -25.18 -16.63
CA THR A 527 21.42 -26.06 -17.54
C THR A 527 20.97 -25.85 -18.99
N ILE A 528 21.83 -26.20 -19.96
CA ILE A 528 21.50 -26.07 -21.38
C ILE A 528 20.28 -26.97 -21.73
N GLN A 529 20.23 -28.19 -21.18
CA GLN A 529 19.10 -29.12 -21.35
C GLN A 529 17.82 -28.62 -20.66
N GLY A 530 17.92 -28.01 -19.48
CA GLY A 530 16.78 -27.38 -18.78
C GLY A 530 16.21 -26.22 -19.58
N SER A 531 17.05 -25.27 -19.97
CA SER A 531 16.65 -24.11 -20.76
C SER A 531 16.07 -24.48 -22.13
N ILE A 532 16.54 -25.55 -22.79
CA ILE A 532 15.92 -26.09 -24.02
C ILE A 532 14.52 -26.66 -23.75
N ARG A 533 14.35 -27.44 -22.67
CA ARG A 533 13.03 -27.97 -22.26
C ARG A 533 12.05 -26.85 -21.90
N LEU A 534 12.56 -25.76 -21.32
CA LEU A 534 11.78 -24.58 -20.96
C LEU A 534 11.39 -23.78 -22.22
N ASN A 535 12.34 -23.49 -23.11
CA ASN A 535 12.09 -22.76 -24.36
C ASN A 535 11.09 -23.48 -25.27
N ASN A 536 11.08 -24.82 -25.29
CA ASN A 536 10.06 -25.61 -26.00
C ASN A 536 8.60 -25.31 -25.57
N ARG A 537 8.40 -24.76 -24.37
CA ARG A 537 7.06 -24.45 -23.82
C ARG A 537 6.71 -22.97 -23.83
N ILE A 538 7.70 -22.10 -24.05
CA ILE A 538 7.56 -20.64 -23.94
C ILE A 538 7.61 -20.02 -25.32
N GLN A 539 6.55 -19.30 -25.70
CA GLN A 539 6.47 -18.59 -26.97
C GLN A 539 6.96 -17.14 -26.85
N THR A 540 7.09 -16.47 -27.99
CA THR A 540 7.30 -15.01 -28.06
C THR A 540 6.05 -14.38 -28.63
N PHE A 541 5.40 -13.54 -27.82
CA PHE A 541 4.09 -12.96 -28.13
C PHE A 541 4.20 -11.73 -29.05
N PRO A 542 3.34 -11.63 -30.09
CA PRO A 542 3.47 -10.60 -31.13
C PRO A 542 3.19 -9.18 -30.66
N ASN A 543 2.52 -8.99 -29.50
CA ASN A 543 2.13 -7.68 -28.97
C ASN A 543 3.06 -7.15 -27.86
N THR A 544 4.21 -7.80 -27.64
CA THR A 544 5.17 -7.44 -26.57
C THR A 544 6.51 -7.08 -27.18
N TYR A 545 7.19 -6.06 -26.64
CA TYR A 545 8.54 -5.69 -27.07
C TYR A 545 9.59 -6.46 -26.26
N TYR A 546 10.60 -7.02 -26.91
CA TYR A 546 11.65 -7.80 -26.24
C TYR A 546 13.02 -7.16 -26.47
N PHE A 547 13.74 -6.91 -25.37
CA PHE A 547 15.08 -6.32 -25.39
C PHE A 547 16.04 -7.21 -24.61
N SER A 548 17.29 -7.35 -25.07
CA SER A 548 18.33 -8.00 -24.28
C SER A 548 19.69 -7.31 -24.36
N TYR A 549 20.29 -7.08 -23.20
CA TYR A 549 21.65 -6.60 -23.06
C TYR A 549 22.53 -7.79 -22.67
N ALA A 550 23.17 -8.38 -23.67
CA ALA A 550 24.12 -9.46 -23.51
C ALA A 550 25.48 -8.89 -23.09
N THR A 551 26.07 -9.41 -22.03
CA THR A 551 27.38 -8.98 -21.51
C THR A 551 28.51 -9.88 -21.99
N LYS A 552 29.70 -9.28 -22.10
CA LYS A 552 30.93 -9.96 -22.51
C LYS A 552 32.14 -9.35 -21.82
N ARG A 553 32.96 -10.18 -21.18
CA ARG A 553 34.29 -9.83 -20.62
C ARG A 553 35.42 -10.73 -21.12
N THR A 554 35.25 -11.30 -22.30
CA THR A 554 36.24 -12.12 -23.00
C THR A 554 36.77 -11.44 -24.26
N ARG A 555 38.03 -11.68 -24.62
CA ARG A 555 38.67 -11.26 -25.87
C ARG A 555 39.39 -12.45 -26.50
N LYS A 556 39.43 -12.50 -27.83
CA LYS A 556 40.15 -13.54 -28.57
C LYS A 556 41.57 -13.06 -28.87
N VAL A 557 42.57 -13.83 -28.43
CA VAL A 557 44.00 -13.58 -28.70
C VAL A 557 44.58 -14.85 -29.31
N MET A 558 45.15 -14.74 -30.53
CA MET A 558 45.70 -15.87 -31.28
C MET A 558 44.75 -17.09 -31.39
N GLY A 559 43.45 -16.83 -31.55
CA GLY A 559 42.41 -17.86 -31.63
C GLY A 559 41.87 -18.36 -30.28
N VAL A 560 42.55 -18.08 -29.16
CA VAL A 560 42.14 -18.49 -27.81
C VAL A 560 41.30 -17.40 -27.15
N THR A 561 40.15 -17.77 -26.57
CA THR A 561 39.32 -16.86 -25.78
C THR A 561 39.89 -16.71 -24.37
N ILE A 562 40.22 -15.48 -23.95
CA ILE A 562 40.78 -15.16 -22.64
C ILE A 562 40.02 -14.01 -21.96
N PRO A 563 40.09 -13.84 -20.63
CA PRO A 563 39.52 -12.68 -19.93
C PRO A 563 40.07 -11.35 -20.46
N SER A 564 39.22 -10.34 -20.61
CA SER A 564 39.57 -9.07 -21.25
C SER A 564 40.43 -8.11 -20.42
N GLY A 565 40.62 -8.39 -19.13
CA GLY A 565 41.54 -7.68 -18.24
C GLY A 565 41.28 -7.94 -16.75
N LEU A 566 42.33 -7.88 -15.92
CA LEU A 566 42.27 -8.13 -14.47
C LEU A 566 41.51 -7.07 -13.67
N LEU A 567 41.54 -5.80 -14.10
CA LEU A 567 40.96 -4.67 -13.36
C LEU A 567 39.44 -4.48 -13.61
N GLY A 568 38.90 -5.07 -14.68
CA GLY A 568 37.52 -4.83 -15.14
C GLY A 568 36.53 -5.98 -14.87
N ILE A 569 36.95 -7.00 -14.13
CA ILE A 569 36.15 -8.19 -13.78
C ILE A 569 36.14 -8.31 -12.25
N HIS A 570 34.99 -8.63 -11.66
CA HIS A 570 34.92 -8.87 -10.22
C HIS A 570 35.86 -10.02 -9.79
N PRO A 571 36.63 -9.89 -8.69
CA PRO A 571 37.55 -10.94 -8.25
C PRO A 571 36.90 -12.32 -8.08
N LEU A 572 35.65 -12.36 -7.58
CA LEU A 572 34.86 -13.60 -7.44
C LEU A 572 34.45 -14.25 -8.78
N LEU A 573 34.44 -13.49 -9.89
CA LEU A 573 34.06 -13.96 -11.21
C LEU A 573 35.27 -14.32 -12.09
N PHE A 574 36.45 -13.75 -11.85
CA PHE A 574 37.63 -13.90 -12.70
C PHE A 574 38.00 -15.37 -12.99
N ILE A 575 38.03 -16.22 -11.96
CA ILE A 575 38.33 -17.66 -12.11
C ILE A 575 37.23 -18.36 -12.95
N ARG A 576 35.96 -17.97 -12.77
CA ARG A 576 34.83 -18.54 -13.53
C ARG A 576 34.86 -18.11 -14.99
N VAL A 577 35.24 -16.86 -15.30
CA VAL A 577 35.43 -16.39 -16.69
C VAL A 577 36.43 -17.28 -17.42
N LEU A 578 37.58 -17.54 -16.80
CA LEU A 578 38.62 -18.39 -17.37
C LEU A 578 38.15 -19.84 -17.59
N GLN A 579 37.48 -20.44 -16.60
CA GLN A 579 36.97 -21.81 -16.69
C GLN A 579 35.89 -21.97 -17.76
N MET A 580 35.01 -20.98 -17.92
CA MET A 580 33.97 -20.97 -18.96
C MET A 580 34.57 -20.77 -20.37
N SER A 581 35.61 -19.94 -20.51
CA SER A 581 36.32 -19.76 -21.78
C SER A 581 37.17 -20.95 -22.23
N GLN A 582 37.40 -21.92 -21.34
CA GLN A 582 38.10 -23.17 -21.64
C GLN A 582 37.17 -24.40 -21.54
N TRP A 583 35.85 -24.17 -21.41
CA TRP A 583 34.88 -25.25 -21.31
C TRP A 583 34.94 -26.16 -22.55
N ARG A 584 34.89 -27.47 -22.30
CA ARG A 584 34.69 -28.50 -23.31
C ARG A 584 33.62 -29.46 -22.80
N TYR A 585 32.63 -29.74 -23.63
CA TYR A 585 31.62 -30.74 -23.32
C TYR A 585 32.26 -32.15 -23.29
N PRO A 586 31.89 -33.04 -22.35
CA PRO A 586 32.48 -34.37 -22.28
C PRO A 586 32.23 -35.18 -23.57
N VAL A 587 33.29 -35.79 -24.11
CA VAL A 587 33.26 -36.47 -25.42
C VAL A 587 32.38 -37.72 -25.42
N ASP A 588 32.28 -38.41 -24.28
CA ASP A 588 31.52 -39.66 -24.13
C ASP A 588 30.01 -39.44 -23.94
N ILE A 589 29.55 -38.18 -23.91
CA ILE A 589 28.15 -37.81 -23.65
C ILE A 589 27.55 -37.14 -24.90
N VAL A 590 26.31 -37.52 -25.24
CA VAL A 590 25.56 -36.90 -26.35
C VAL A 590 25.44 -35.39 -26.13
N PRO A 591 25.85 -34.54 -27.10
CA PRO A 591 25.73 -33.09 -26.97
C PRO A 591 24.28 -32.62 -26.77
N PRO A 592 24.05 -31.49 -26.08
CA PRO A 592 22.71 -31.08 -25.65
C PRO A 592 21.76 -30.69 -26.80
N TYR A 593 22.31 -30.41 -27.98
CA TYR A 593 21.57 -30.21 -29.22
C TYR A 593 22.43 -30.53 -30.45
N LYS A 594 21.78 -30.78 -31.59
CA LYS A 594 22.44 -31.08 -32.86
C LYS A 594 23.22 -29.86 -33.36
N GLY A 595 24.52 -30.03 -33.59
CA GLY A 595 25.41 -28.93 -34.03
C GLY A 595 25.99 -28.09 -32.89
N TYR A 596 25.98 -28.59 -31.65
CA TYR A 596 26.74 -27.99 -30.54
C TYR A 596 28.23 -27.85 -30.88
N ARG A 597 28.82 -26.70 -30.52
CA ARG A 597 30.26 -26.43 -30.61
C ARG A 597 30.70 -25.71 -29.34
N ASP A 598 31.78 -26.15 -28.71
CA ASP A 598 32.32 -25.51 -27.50
C ASP A 598 32.67 -24.02 -27.73
N GLU A 599 33.19 -23.71 -28.92
CA GLU A 599 33.65 -22.38 -29.32
C GLU A 599 32.57 -21.29 -29.21
N ASP A 600 31.31 -21.66 -29.47
CA ASP A 600 30.15 -20.76 -29.39
C ASP A 600 29.82 -20.38 -27.93
N TRP A 601 30.29 -21.17 -26.96
CA TRP A 601 30.04 -20.99 -25.53
C TRP A 601 31.22 -20.35 -24.78
N TRP A 602 32.39 -20.15 -25.39
CA TRP A 602 33.56 -19.60 -24.66
C TRP A 602 33.45 -18.13 -24.26
N ASP A 603 32.71 -17.32 -25.01
CA ASP A 603 32.45 -15.92 -24.66
C ASP A 603 31.45 -15.84 -23.49
N ASN A 604 31.79 -15.07 -22.45
CA ASN A 604 31.01 -15.03 -21.21
C ASN A 604 31.25 -13.74 -20.37
N ASP A 605 30.47 -13.58 -19.30
CA ASP A 605 30.53 -12.48 -18.33
C ASP A 605 30.97 -12.91 -16.90
N GLY A 606 31.35 -14.19 -16.73
CA GLY A 606 31.71 -14.82 -15.46
C GLY A 606 30.58 -15.60 -14.75
N ALA A 607 29.35 -15.53 -15.24
CA ALA A 607 28.25 -16.37 -14.75
C ALA A 607 27.47 -17.07 -15.89
N LEU A 608 27.24 -16.37 -17.00
CA LEU A 608 26.53 -16.87 -18.17
C LEU A 608 27.36 -16.68 -19.44
N ASN A 609 27.15 -17.56 -20.41
CA ASN A 609 27.80 -17.48 -21.71
C ASN A 609 27.06 -16.44 -22.57
N THR A 610 27.77 -15.59 -23.32
CA THR A 610 27.19 -14.45 -24.06
C THR A 610 26.13 -14.90 -25.08
N ILE A 611 26.32 -16.07 -25.71
CA ILE A 611 25.32 -16.71 -26.60
C ILE A 611 23.99 -17.04 -25.90
N SER A 612 24.01 -17.23 -24.58
CA SER A 612 22.80 -17.49 -23.80
C SER A 612 21.95 -16.24 -23.57
N MET A 613 22.58 -15.06 -23.65
CA MET A 613 21.96 -13.80 -23.27
C MET A 613 21.33 -13.04 -24.44
N THR A 614 21.63 -13.37 -25.69
CA THR A 614 21.11 -12.59 -26.83
C THR A 614 19.60 -12.73 -26.94
N HIS A 615 19.11 -13.97 -27.04
CA HIS A 615 17.70 -14.32 -27.22
C HIS A 615 17.51 -15.83 -27.00
N PRO A 616 16.27 -16.31 -26.82
CA PRO A 616 15.98 -17.74 -26.83
C PRO A 616 16.29 -18.30 -28.23
N ARG A 617 17.32 -19.15 -28.30
CA ARG A 617 17.89 -19.63 -29.57
C ARG A 617 17.65 -21.12 -29.80
N PHE A 618 17.57 -21.89 -28.73
CA PHE A 618 17.42 -23.33 -28.79
C PHE A 618 16.13 -23.79 -28.11
N PRO A 619 15.41 -24.79 -28.67
CA PRO A 619 15.80 -25.57 -29.86
C PRO A 619 15.37 -24.95 -31.20
N VAL A 620 14.42 -24.00 -31.18
CA VAL A 620 14.03 -23.18 -32.33
C VAL A 620 14.41 -21.74 -32.02
N GLU A 621 14.99 -21.03 -33.00
CA GLU A 621 15.46 -19.66 -32.81
C GLU A 621 14.29 -18.67 -32.87
N HIS A 622 14.10 -17.88 -31.80
CA HIS A 622 13.05 -16.87 -31.74
C HIS A 622 13.42 -15.66 -32.62
N PRO A 623 12.42 -14.93 -33.19
CA PRO A 623 12.69 -13.75 -34.02
C PRO A 623 13.57 -12.74 -33.29
N SER A 624 14.71 -12.36 -33.87
CA SER A 624 15.69 -11.48 -33.23
C SER A 624 16.33 -10.50 -34.21
N HIS A 625 16.88 -9.41 -33.67
CA HIS A 625 17.57 -8.37 -34.41
C HIS A 625 18.75 -7.83 -33.60
N PHE A 626 19.95 -7.78 -34.20
CA PHE A 626 21.13 -7.23 -33.56
C PHE A 626 21.16 -5.70 -33.68
N VAL A 627 21.30 -5.00 -32.56
CA VAL A 627 21.28 -3.52 -32.52
C VAL A 627 22.69 -3.00 -32.27
N VAL A 628 23.25 -2.30 -33.27
CA VAL A 628 24.58 -1.68 -33.19
C VAL A 628 24.48 -0.25 -32.64
N LYS A 629 23.55 0.57 -33.15
CA LYS A 629 23.23 1.89 -32.61
C LYS A 629 21.74 1.98 -32.27
N ASP A 630 21.40 2.65 -31.17
CA ASP A 630 20.01 2.84 -30.75
C ASP A 630 19.21 3.75 -31.71
N SER A 631 19.89 4.43 -32.66
CA SER A 631 19.29 5.15 -33.80
C SER A 631 18.62 4.22 -34.81
N ASP A 632 19.07 2.97 -34.91
CA ASP A 632 18.70 2.06 -36.00
C ASP A 632 17.33 1.39 -35.74
N CYS A 633 16.70 1.74 -34.62
CA CYS A 633 15.52 1.09 -34.06
C CYS A 633 14.19 1.80 -34.33
N GLN A 634 14.09 2.77 -35.25
CA GLN A 634 12.81 3.45 -35.51
C GLN A 634 12.20 3.07 -36.86
N PRO A 635 10.97 2.49 -36.91
CA PRO A 635 10.10 2.08 -35.80
C PRO A 635 10.35 0.64 -35.31
N LEU A 636 10.44 0.43 -33.99
CA LEU A 636 10.49 -0.91 -33.38
C LEU A 636 9.20 -1.68 -33.64
N GLN A 637 9.33 -2.92 -34.10
CA GLN A 637 8.22 -3.88 -34.21
C GLN A 637 8.16 -4.78 -32.97
N PRO A 638 6.98 -5.02 -32.37
CA PRO A 638 6.81 -5.98 -31.29
C PRO A 638 6.94 -7.44 -31.80
N GLY A 639 7.11 -8.40 -30.89
CA GLY A 639 7.32 -9.81 -31.21
C GLY A 639 8.74 -10.19 -31.63
N ILE A 640 9.70 -9.25 -31.60
CA ILE A 640 11.11 -9.45 -31.99
C ILE A 640 12.03 -9.14 -30.80
N TRP A 641 13.07 -9.95 -30.61
CA TRP A 641 14.16 -9.79 -29.64
C TRP A 641 15.25 -8.86 -30.17
N TYR A 642 15.25 -7.60 -29.74
CA TYR A 642 16.33 -6.64 -30.03
C TYR A 642 17.46 -6.82 -29.03
N TYR A 643 18.62 -7.29 -29.48
CA TYR A 643 19.76 -7.55 -28.59
C TYR A 643 20.98 -6.68 -28.89
N LYS A 644 21.69 -6.30 -27.83
CA LYS A 644 22.90 -5.47 -27.86
C LYS A 644 23.98 -6.14 -26.99
N ILE A 645 25.22 -6.16 -27.48
CA ILE A 645 26.36 -6.69 -26.71
C ILE A 645 27.06 -5.53 -25.98
N VAL A 646 27.29 -5.68 -24.68
CA VAL A 646 27.89 -4.68 -23.78
C VAL A 646 29.16 -5.26 -23.14
N GLU A 647 30.26 -4.50 -23.15
CA GLU A 647 31.49 -4.92 -22.44
C GLU A 647 31.31 -4.75 -20.92
N GLY A 648 30.93 -5.82 -20.23
CA GLY A 648 30.59 -5.84 -18.80
C GLY A 648 30.68 -7.23 -18.19
N ASP A 649 30.94 -7.31 -16.87
CA ASP A 649 30.79 -8.57 -16.13
C ASP A 649 29.34 -8.74 -15.65
N HIS A 650 29.01 -9.93 -15.14
CA HIS A 650 27.62 -10.28 -14.80
C HIS A 650 26.94 -9.33 -13.82
N ILE A 651 27.72 -8.71 -12.94
CA ILE A 651 27.23 -7.87 -11.84
C ILE A 651 27.28 -6.37 -12.16
N LEU A 652 27.73 -5.99 -13.36
CA LEU A 652 27.73 -4.59 -13.84
C LEU A 652 26.36 -3.92 -13.68
N PHE A 653 25.28 -4.68 -13.85
CA PHE A 653 23.90 -4.20 -13.73
C PHE A 653 23.33 -4.21 -12.30
N ILE A 654 24.11 -4.58 -11.28
CA ILE A 654 23.64 -4.66 -9.87
C ILE A 654 24.51 -3.85 -8.91
N VAL A 655 25.83 -3.78 -9.15
CA VAL A 655 26.78 -3.18 -8.19
C VAL A 655 26.88 -1.67 -8.34
N ASN A 656 27.01 -1.00 -7.19
CA ASN A 656 27.02 0.46 -6.96
C ASN A 656 27.53 1.32 -8.13
N ARG A 657 26.83 2.45 -8.35
CA ARG A 657 27.05 3.48 -9.40
C ARG A 657 28.52 3.88 -9.56
N GLU A 658 29.28 3.92 -8.48
CA GLU A 658 30.72 4.22 -8.46
C GLU A 658 31.59 3.26 -9.30
N ARG A 659 31.18 1.98 -9.44
CA ARG A 659 31.94 0.95 -10.15
C ARG A 659 31.48 0.75 -11.59
N ALA A 660 30.19 0.94 -11.86
CA ALA A 660 29.61 0.81 -13.19
C ALA A 660 29.67 2.12 -14.00
N GLY A 661 29.79 3.26 -13.32
CA GLY A 661 30.03 4.58 -13.91
C GLY A 661 28.88 5.09 -14.78
N VAL A 662 29.17 6.10 -15.61
CA VAL A 662 28.20 6.77 -16.50
C VAL A 662 27.49 5.80 -17.45
N GLN A 663 28.12 4.67 -17.78
CA GLN A 663 27.55 3.66 -18.67
C GLN A 663 26.34 2.92 -18.06
N PHE A 664 26.26 2.82 -16.73
CA PHE A 664 25.10 2.27 -16.03
C PHE A 664 23.88 3.19 -16.15
N ASP A 665 24.07 4.46 -15.78
CA ASP A 665 23.02 5.48 -15.81
C ASP A 665 22.45 5.60 -17.24
N LEU A 666 23.31 5.70 -18.26
CA LEU A 666 22.89 5.78 -19.67
C LEU A 666 22.09 4.56 -20.14
N ILE A 667 22.38 3.34 -19.64
CA ILE A 667 21.62 2.13 -20.02
C ILE A 667 20.25 2.17 -19.36
N TYR A 668 20.16 2.46 -18.07
CA TYR A 668 18.87 2.54 -17.36
C TYR A 668 18.01 3.70 -17.85
N ASP A 669 18.58 4.88 -18.06
CA ASP A 669 17.87 6.03 -18.65
C ASP A 669 17.33 5.69 -20.04
N SER A 670 18.12 4.99 -20.87
CA SER A 670 17.68 4.54 -22.20
C SER A 670 16.58 3.46 -22.15
N ILE A 671 16.56 2.62 -21.10
CA ILE A 671 15.46 1.69 -20.83
C ILE A 671 14.22 2.48 -20.41
N PHE A 672 14.32 3.40 -19.45
CA PHE A 672 13.21 4.23 -18.99
C PHE A 672 12.64 5.14 -20.09
N GLU A 673 13.47 5.69 -20.97
CA GLU A 673 13.00 6.40 -22.16
C GLU A 673 12.24 5.50 -23.12
N ARG A 674 12.73 4.28 -23.39
CA ARG A 674 12.03 3.31 -24.24
C ARG A 674 10.68 2.91 -23.63
N CYS A 675 10.65 2.56 -22.35
CA CYS A 675 9.41 2.28 -21.64
C CYS A 675 8.42 3.46 -21.76
N ARG A 676 8.86 4.70 -21.48
CA ARG A 676 8.03 5.91 -21.64
C ARG A 676 7.53 6.14 -23.07
N LYS A 677 8.35 5.91 -24.10
CA LYS A 677 7.97 6.04 -25.52
C LYS A 677 6.94 5.01 -25.97
N HIS A 678 6.93 3.82 -25.35
CA HIS A 678 6.02 2.72 -25.68
C HIS A 678 4.87 2.53 -24.67
N ALA A 679 4.74 3.42 -23.67
CA ALA A 679 3.85 3.29 -22.51
C ALA A 679 2.35 3.10 -22.84
N PHE A 680 1.91 3.44 -24.05
CA PHE A 680 0.54 3.25 -24.50
C PHE A 680 0.48 2.35 -25.72
N ARG A 681 -0.29 1.27 -25.62
CA ARG A 681 -0.81 0.55 -26.79
C ARG A 681 -1.69 1.52 -27.58
N LYS A 682 -1.20 2.00 -28.73
CA LYS A 682 -2.04 2.69 -29.70
C LYS A 682 -3.07 1.69 -30.23
N LYS A 683 -4.27 1.65 -29.63
CA LYS A 683 -5.42 0.95 -30.20
C LYS A 683 -5.59 1.46 -31.64
N PRO A 684 -5.62 0.59 -32.67
CA PRO A 684 -5.86 1.06 -34.02
C PRO A 684 -7.25 1.68 -34.06
N THR A 685 -7.32 2.97 -34.40
CA THR A 685 -8.59 3.64 -34.69
C THR A 685 -9.21 2.93 -35.90
N LEU A 686 -10.22 2.11 -35.65
CA LEU A 686 -11.12 1.64 -36.69
C LEU A 686 -11.66 2.87 -37.43
N PRO A 687 -11.47 2.99 -38.75
CA PRO A 687 -12.13 4.03 -39.52
C PRO A 687 -13.64 3.87 -39.36
N ASN A 688 -14.34 4.96 -39.06
CA ASN A 688 -15.80 4.96 -39.02
C ASN A 688 -16.33 4.35 -40.33
N GLN A 689 -17.05 3.23 -40.24
CA GLN A 689 -17.93 2.80 -41.33
C GLN A 689 -19.05 3.83 -41.41
N VAL A 690 -18.86 4.81 -42.29
CA VAL A 690 -19.91 5.75 -42.68
C VAL A 690 -20.98 4.95 -43.42
N HIS A 691 -22.22 5.06 -42.96
CA HIS A 691 -23.38 4.47 -43.62
C HIS A 691 -23.48 4.91 -45.08
N GLN A 692 -23.66 3.92 -45.97
CA GLN A 692 -24.50 3.99 -47.16
C GLN A 692 -25.38 2.74 -47.19
#